data_AF-A0A842WRN2-F1
#
_entry.id   AF-A0A842WRN2-F1
#
_cell.length_a   1.000
_cell.length_b   1.000
_cell.length_c   1.000
_cell.angle_alpha   90.00
_cell.angle_beta   90.00
_cell.angle_gamma   90.00
#
_symmetry.space_group_name_H-M   'P 1'
#
loop_
_entity.id
_entity.type
_entity.pdbx_description
1 polymer ?
#
loop_
_entity_poly.entity_id
_entity_poly.type
_entity_poly.pdbx_seq_one_letter_code
_entity_poly.pdbx_strand_id
1 'polypeptide(L)'
;MARAEKSKIQTPSTVEAIRMASASVLGSTTSQGFPLGSAIGSGSMMQQNSDSVALNITPLIFLIRDGVLNSEGLELLSVEWDLDHVPGPDVLPEQLIISGGQSEGVGSHVCVLSWEKGVVDPFKIDDHMKRLAKKISDIEQAIVENDVSYDTDGLTVLRRFNDRLNNVIYVQMMDRQFQGSWDSLILKPEHVDNEAIIKLSYIDDFTMLPPGPKIVKRLSHELLLPTGSEEEIIEHFRHRILTPTAIHTLAQKVPEIGRAILSEVNTYAYSAEEVDIARVAIESLSDFIGTSVVTVDALQDLRTKASDFVNHLVNAVDVFSELVEAHITSGKQLTLDEHKETLLEDIRLSGHRLEGIEKNLANGLAEEIVESAKREMPIIGKIRAWQLKSIFRYFLAYCKRISQYFAEELSQYIVVTAARKVFLAAMQEFRSENTDEKTDEMSAMLFEKFYGELFLQLNAVFDRKAFEGSRESDFAVLMQIIAKDMSEAFKDIDIWSLIKFSDIAKITRAEIVLTHAENPESEEIVLSDWGQKLEALLTKFETLVADVIPDIADTLLSKPLIRRIILKIRNEDATLVQELMAILDDQKEKPEEWIEEAWMWIETLNSQFDDETPLSKQLMDFQRFVHNKVGEGVTARAIAGKVEHEANVREQAYQAEVDAWQAECDRIEEINKPIREHNARRAELLSDTRARYSAEKKTYQEQLEKYEKDKSAYDKAYEEYRWKLAQHQDVKRKYEELLELSKTDPTTEVPPPPPPPPKEPTELPRKPVEPPPLEPRLRAIEEDYPLKQEQPLPEKPEPSEEMLLYVDLRDLLNEKLLKMDSHQDKMESLFAERLDKLAAEGTSATKGINISIGEEFLEFMMNSVMRGLGRLLPRPTRAYLRDPKVPGLIYLVTYEIEDCELTVTIGNNYLKMDGGN
;
A
#
# COMPACT_ATOMS: atom_id res chain seq x y z
N MET A 1 14.06 -19.40 50.30
CA MET A 1 13.06 -19.79 51.34
C MET A 1 11.99 -20.62 50.66
N ALA A 2 11.61 -21.75 51.27
CA ALA A 2 10.63 -22.68 50.72
C ALA A 2 9.27 -21.99 50.50
N ARG A 3 8.79 -22.00 49.25
CA ARG A 3 7.43 -21.56 48.89
C ARG A 3 6.43 -22.42 49.67
N ALA A 4 5.73 -21.81 50.63
CA ALA A 4 4.58 -22.45 51.23
C ALA A 4 3.53 -22.66 50.12
N GLU A 5 3.07 -23.90 49.96
CA GLU A 5 1.88 -24.24 49.17
C GLU A 5 0.70 -23.43 49.75
N LYS A 6 0.43 -22.25 49.17
CA LYS A 6 -0.79 -21.50 49.42
C LYS A 6 -1.94 -22.36 48.89
N SER A 7 -2.81 -22.80 49.79
CA SER A 7 -4.10 -23.40 49.43
C SER A 7 -4.81 -22.47 48.45
N LYS A 8 -4.91 -22.89 47.18
CA LYS A 8 -5.75 -22.23 46.18
C LYS A 8 -7.14 -22.09 46.79
N ILE A 9 -7.54 -20.87 47.17
CA ILE A 9 -8.94 -20.57 47.44
C ILE A 9 -9.66 -20.96 46.14
N GLN A 10 -10.59 -21.90 46.27
CA GLN A 10 -11.38 -22.37 45.13
C GLN A 10 -11.95 -21.16 44.41
N THR A 11 -11.65 -21.11 43.10
CA THR A 11 -12.39 -20.30 42.14
C THR A 11 -13.88 -20.41 42.46
N PRO A 12 -14.63 -19.30 42.42
CA PRO A 12 -16.07 -19.32 42.68
C PRO A 12 -16.73 -20.39 41.79
N SER A 13 -17.79 -21.03 42.30
CA SER A 13 -18.31 -22.29 41.76
C SER A 13 -18.56 -22.22 40.25
N THR A 14 -18.58 -23.36 39.55
CA THR A 14 -18.90 -23.44 38.10
C THR A 14 -20.14 -22.61 37.70
N VAL A 15 -21.08 -22.37 38.62
CA VAL A 15 -22.29 -21.53 38.43
C VAL A 15 -21.99 -20.02 38.52
N GLU A 16 -21.05 -19.60 39.35
CA GLU A 16 -20.53 -18.22 39.40
C GLU A 16 -19.56 -17.95 38.26
N ALA A 17 -18.76 -18.95 37.86
CA ALA A 17 -18.04 -18.92 36.59
C ALA A 17 -19.05 -18.70 35.45
N ILE A 18 -20.12 -19.51 35.33
CA ILE A 18 -21.23 -19.34 34.35
C ILE A 18 -21.87 -17.93 34.38
N ARG A 19 -22.08 -17.33 35.57
CA ARG A 19 -22.58 -15.94 35.70
C ARG A 19 -21.58 -14.88 35.24
N MET A 20 -20.30 -15.10 35.50
CA MET A 20 -19.21 -14.29 34.96
C MET A 20 -18.93 -14.59 33.48
N ALA A 21 -19.46 -15.70 32.94
CA ALA A 21 -19.03 -16.36 31.71
C ALA A 21 -19.95 -16.20 30.50
N SER A 22 -20.76 -15.16 30.41
CA SER A 22 -21.57 -14.96 29.21
C SER A 22 -21.54 -13.51 28.74
N ALA A 23 -20.35 -12.90 28.78
CA ALA A 23 -20.12 -11.63 28.10
C ALA A 23 -20.48 -11.79 26.62
N SER A 24 -21.62 -11.20 26.25
CA SER A 24 -22.15 -11.23 24.89
C SER A 24 -22.45 -9.80 24.48
N VAL A 25 -21.96 -9.43 23.31
CA VAL A 25 -22.27 -8.14 22.70
C VAL A 25 -23.28 -8.41 21.60
N LEU A 26 -24.50 -7.95 21.83
CA LEU A 26 -25.62 -8.11 20.92
C LEU A 26 -25.79 -6.80 20.18
N GLY A 27 -25.72 -6.85 18.85
CA GLY A 27 -25.86 -5.68 17.99
C GLY A 27 -26.85 -5.93 16.86
N SER A 28 -27.36 -4.85 16.30
CA SER A 28 -28.28 -4.82 15.17
C SER A 28 -28.15 -3.49 14.42
N THR A 29 -28.56 -3.46 13.17
CA THR A 29 -28.68 -2.25 12.37
C THR A 29 -30.10 -2.06 11.93
N THR A 30 -30.56 -0.83 12.03
CA THR A 30 -31.76 -0.40 11.31
C THR A 30 -31.54 -0.47 9.79
N SER A 31 -32.63 -0.40 9.02
CA SER A 31 -32.58 -0.35 7.56
C SER A 31 -31.85 0.91 7.03
N GLN A 32 -31.80 1.98 7.83
CA GLN A 32 -31.06 3.21 7.55
C GLN A 32 -29.59 3.16 7.99
N GLY A 33 -29.10 2.00 8.47
CA GLY A 33 -27.70 1.80 8.84
C GLY A 33 -27.33 2.29 10.25
N PHE A 34 -28.29 2.76 11.06
CA PHE A 34 -28.00 3.12 12.45
C PHE A 34 -27.72 1.88 13.30
N PRO A 35 -26.58 1.82 14.01
CA PRO A 35 -26.28 0.74 14.92
C PRO A 35 -27.12 0.84 16.20
N LEU A 36 -27.66 -0.29 16.60
CA LEU A 36 -28.39 -0.54 17.84
C LEU A 36 -27.67 -1.67 18.55
N GLY A 37 -27.34 -1.55 19.83
CA GLY A 37 -26.67 -2.66 20.49
C GLY A 37 -26.59 -2.49 22.00
N SER A 38 -26.39 -3.61 22.67
CA SER A 38 -26.22 -3.67 24.12
C SER A 38 -25.24 -4.78 24.45
N ALA A 39 -24.21 -4.48 25.24
CA ALA A 39 -23.43 -5.51 25.90
C ALA A 39 -24.13 -6.00 27.19
N ILE A 40 -24.15 -7.32 27.39
CA ILE A 40 -24.75 -7.92 28.59
C ILE A 40 -23.68 -8.75 29.30
N GLY A 41 -23.53 -8.50 30.60
CA GLY A 41 -22.70 -9.26 31.54
C GLY A 41 -23.07 -8.85 32.96
N SER A 42 -23.18 -9.76 33.92
CA SER A 42 -23.63 -9.37 35.27
C SER A 42 -22.52 -8.68 36.07
N GLY A 43 -22.77 -7.46 36.56
CA GLY A 43 -21.91 -6.79 37.56
C GLY A 43 -20.56 -6.30 37.03
N SER A 44 -20.38 -6.21 35.70
CA SER A 44 -19.13 -5.77 35.07
C SER A 44 -19.23 -4.34 34.52
N MET A 45 -18.10 -3.67 34.37
CA MET A 45 -18.03 -2.36 33.68
C MET A 45 -18.57 -2.42 32.25
N MET A 46 -18.50 -3.58 31.61
CA MET A 46 -19.10 -3.83 30.29
C MET A 46 -20.62 -3.60 30.26
N GLN A 47 -21.35 -3.92 31.33
CA GLN A 47 -22.80 -3.70 31.39
C GLN A 47 -23.13 -2.21 31.56
N GLN A 48 -22.35 -1.51 32.39
CA GLN A 48 -22.50 -0.08 32.61
C GLN A 48 -22.20 0.74 31.34
N ASN A 49 -21.25 0.27 30.53
CA ASN A 49 -20.85 0.88 29.27
C ASN A 49 -21.38 0.11 28.04
N SER A 50 -22.53 -0.54 28.20
CA SER A 50 -23.07 -1.48 27.20
C SER A 50 -23.32 -0.84 25.84
N ASP A 51 -23.79 0.40 25.81
CA ASP A 51 -23.97 1.18 24.59
C ASP A 51 -22.63 1.43 23.89
N SER A 52 -21.60 1.86 24.62
CA SER A 52 -20.27 2.15 24.06
C SER A 52 -19.61 0.91 23.48
N VAL A 53 -19.62 -0.20 24.23
CA VAL A 53 -19.06 -1.48 23.79
C VAL A 53 -19.74 -1.94 22.49
N ALA A 54 -21.07 -1.89 22.45
CA ALA A 54 -21.82 -2.36 21.29
C ALA A 54 -21.63 -1.44 20.08
N LEU A 55 -21.57 -0.12 20.27
CA LEU A 55 -21.30 0.84 19.21
C LEU A 55 -19.89 0.70 18.62
N ASN A 56 -18.89 0.30 19.41
CA ASN A 56 -17.52 0.11 18.93
C ASN A 56 -17.32 -1.23 18.20
N ILE A 57 -17.95 -2.32 18.68
CA ILE A 57 -17.81 -3.65 18.07
C ILE A 57 -18.61 -3.78 16.77
N THR A 58 -19.74 -3.08 16.68
CA THR A 58 -20.65 -3.17 15.54
C THR A 58 -19.98 -2.84 14.19
N PRO A 59 -19.24 -1.71 14.04
CA PRO A 59 -18.47 -1.41 12.84
C PRO A 59 -17.42 -2.47 12.48
N LEU A 60 -16.80 -3.12 13.49
CA LEU A 60 -15.84 -4.19 13.25
C LEU A 60 -16.54 -5.37 12.56
N ILE A 61 -17.71 -5.79 13.04
CA ILE A 61 -18.46 -6.89 12.42
C ILE A 61 -18.89 -6.53 10.99
N PHE A 62 -19.23 -5.26 10.72
CA PHE A 62 -19.60 -4.80 9.37
C PHE A 62 -18.44 -4.81 8.39
N LEU A 63 -17.22 -4.58 8.86
CA LEU A 63 -16.05 -4.64 8.00
C LEU A 63 -15.87 -6.03 7.35
N ILE A 64 -16.29 -7.11 8.02
CA ILE A 64 -16.39 -8.45 7.42
C ILE A 64 -17.69 -8.60 6.65
N ARG A 65 -18.83 -8.37 7.30
CA ARG A 65 -20.16 -8.65 6.72
C ARG A 65 -20.37 -7.90 5.41
N ASP A 66 -20.16 -6.60 5.41
CA ASP A 66 -20.39 -5.74 4.25
C ASP A 66 -19.28 -5.93 3.21
N GLY A 67 -18.06 -6.27 3.65
CA GLY A 67 -16.95 -6.61 2.75
C GLY A 67 -17.28 -7.80 1.86
N VAL A 68 -17.80 -8.89 2.42
CA VAL A 68 -18.19 -10.08 1.65
C VAL A 68 -19.55 -9.88 0.93
N LEU A 69 -20.50 -9.17 1.55
CA LEU A 69 -21.80 -8.90 0.93
C LEU A 69 -21.67 -8.01 -0.32
N ASN A 70 -20.89 -6.93 -0.25
CA ASN A 70 -20.75 -5.99 -1.37
C ASN A 70 -19.93 -6.57 -2.53
N SER A 71 -18.92 -7.40 -2.23
CA SER A 71 -18.05 -8.00 -3.26
C SER A 71 -18.67 -9.25 -3.90
N GLU A 72 -19.30 -10.11 -3.10
CA GLU A 72 -19.72 -11.45 -3.54
C GLU A 72 -21.23 -11.71 -3.37
N GLY A 73 -21.97 -10.77 -2.79
CA GLY A 73 -23.40 -10.96 -2.47
C GLY A 73 -23.65 -12.08 -1.46
N LEU A 74 -22.67 -12.44 -0.63
CA LEU A 74 -22.79 -13.48 0.38
C LEU A 74 -23.06 -12.90 1.77
N GLU A 75 -23.92 -13.59 2.52
CA GLU A 75 -24.22 -13.25 3.91
C GLU A 75 -23.24 -13.96 4.85
N LEU A 76 -22.75 -13.22 5.85
CA LEU A 76 -21.95 -13.77 6.95
C LEU A 76 -22.84 -14.55 7.92
N LEU A 77 -22.68 -15.87 8.00
CA LEU A 77 -23.38 -16.70 8.97
C LEU A 77 -22.68 -16.68 10.33
N SER A 78 -21.40 -17.04 10.31
CA SER A 78 -20.55 -16.97 11.49
C SER A 78 -19.07 -16.95 11.17
N VAL A 79 -18.30 -16.48 12.14
CA VAL A 79 -16.85 -16.58 12.19
C VAL A 79 -16.46 -17.02 13.60
N GLU A 80 -15.50 -17.93 13.68
CA GLU A 80 -15.06 -18.53 14.92
C GLU A 80 -13.56 -18.33 15.10
N TRP A 81 -13.18 -17.93 16.31
CA TRP A 81 -11.81 -17.92 16.78
C TRP A 81 -11.70 -18.79 18.02
N ASP A 82 -10.73 -19.68 18.02
CA ASP A 82 -10.29 -20.33 19.25
C ASP A 82 -9.43 -19.35 20.04
N LEU A 83 -9.63 -19.31 21.35
CA LEU A 83 -8.90 -18.40 22.23
C LEU A 83 -7.80 -19.20 22.92
N ASP A 84 -6.61 -19.13 22.33
CA ASP A 84 -5.42 -19.66 22.97
C ASP A 84 -5.08 -18.79 24.17
N HIS A 85 -4.64 -19.43 25.26
CA HIS A 85 -4.30 -18.71 26.48
C HIS A 85 -3.07 -19.32 27.12
N VAL A 86 -2.29 -18.47 27.78
CA VAL A 86 -1.21 -18.94 28.64
C VAL A 86 -1.83 -19.54 29.91
N PRO A 87 -1.36 -20.71 30.40
CA PRO A 87 -1.89 -21.34 31.60
C PRO A 87 -1.90 -20.37 32.79
N GLY A 88 -3.09 -20.05 33.27
CA GLY A 88 -3.31 -19.09 34.36
C GLY A 88 -4.10 -19.68 35.54
N PRO A 89 -4.18 -18.97 36.68
CA PRO A 89 -5.03 -19.36 37.80
C PRO A 89 -6.53 -19.16 37.52
N ASP A 90 -6.86 -18.28 36.57
CA ASP A 90 -8.23 -17.92 36.21
C ASP A 90 -8.78 -18.86 35.12
N VAL A 91 -10.07 -19.16 35.19
CA VAL A 91 -10.79 -19.76 34.06
C VAL A 91 -11.00 -18.64 33.05
N LEU A 92 -10.72 -18.86 31.77
CA LEU A 92 -10.92 -17.88 30.69
C LEU A 92 -11.80 -18.48 29.59
N PRO A 93 -12.46 -17.64 28.76
CA PRO A 93 -13.15 -18.10 27.56
C PRO A 93 -12.23 -18.87 26.61
N GLU A 94 -12.74 -19.90 25.95
CA GLU A 94 -11.99 -20.74 25.01
C GLU A 94 -12.32 -20.45 23.53
N GLN A 95 -13.42 -19.74 23.25
CA GLN A 95 -13.86 -19.46 21.88
C GLN A 95 -14.56 -18.10 21.78
N LEU A 96 -14.25 -17.34 20.73
CA LEU A 96 -14.98 -16.17 20.29
C LEU A 96 -15.78 -16.54 19.04
N ILE A 97 -17.08 -16.24 19.03
CA ILE A 97 -17.96 -16.52 17.90
C ILE A 97 -18.70 -15.25 17.55
N ILE A 98 -18.62 -14.86 16.28
CA ILE A 98 -19.51 -13.87 15.70
C ILE A 98 -20.52 -14.62 14.86
N SER A 99 -21.80 -14.28 15.00
CA SER A 99 -22.84 -14.78 14.10
C SER A 99 -23.79 -13.66 13.73
N GLY A 100 -24.20 -13.64 12.47
CA GLY A 100 -25.07 -12.61 11.90
C GLY A 100 -26.29 -13.22 11.24
N GLY A 101 -27.37 -12.43 11.17
CA GLY A 101 -28.58 -12.75 10.41
C GLY A 101 -29.19 -11.48 9.85
N GLN A 102 -29.61 -11.49 8.59
CA GLN A 102 -30.20 -10.34 7.91
C GLN A 102 -31.66 -10.63 7.52
N SER A 103 -32.52 -9.62 7.61
CA SER A 103 -33.90 -9.67 7.11
C SER A 103 -34.35 -8.26 6.70
N GLU A 104 -34.89 -8.12 5.49
CA GLU A 104 -35.56 -6.89 5.04
C GLU A 104 -34.72 -5.60 5.21
N GLY A 105 -33.41 -5.69 4.91
CA GLY A 105 -32.46 -4.57 5.03
C GLY A 105 -31.91 -4.32 6.45
N VAL A 106 -32.48 -4.95 7.47
CA VAL A 106 -32.01 -4.92 8.87
C VAL A 106 -31.05 -6.09 9.08
N GLY A 107 -29.85 -5.81 9.59
CA GLY A 107 -28.86 -6.83 9.95
C GLY A 107 -28.72 -6.94 11.45
N SER A 108 -28.84 -8.13 12.01
CA SER A 108 -28.57 -8.42 13.43
C SER A 108 -27.31 -9.26 13.56
N HIS A 109 -26.52 -9.02 14.60
CA HIS A 109 -25.29 -9.74 14.87
C HIS A 109 -25.08 -9.95 16.37
N VAL A 110 -24.42 -11.03 16.72
CA VAL A 110 -23.99 -11.31 18.08
C VAL A 110 -22.53 -11.70 18.09
N CYS A 111 -21.82 -11.17 19.08
CA CYS A 111 -20.48 -11.56 19.45
C CYS A 111 -20.57 -12.30 20.80
N VAL A 112 -20.17 -13.56 20.82
CA VAL A 112 -20.27 -14.46 21.98
C VAL A 112 -18.89 -14.92 22.40
N LEU A 113 -18.56 -14.77 23.68
CA LEU A 113 -17.41 -15.43 24.31
C LEU A 113 -17.87 -16.72 24.98
N SER A 114 -17.55 -17.86 24.38
CA SER A 114 -17.83 -19.19 24.91
C SER A 114 -16.66 -19.73 25.73
N TRP A 115 -16.99 -20.42 26.82
CA TRP A 115 -16.03 -20.90 27.82
C TRP A 115 -15.59 -22.33 27.63
N GLU A 116 -16.36 -23.08 26.86
CA GLU A 116 -16.00 -24.41 26.43
C GLU A 116 -16.16 -24.41 24.91
N LYS A 117 -15.10 -24.86 24.22
CA LYS A 117 -15.13 -24.96 22.76
C LYS A 117 -16.33 -25.78 22.34
N GLY A 118 -17.14 -25.17 21.50
CA GLY A 118 -18.19 -25.90 20.84
C GLY A 118 -19.49 -26.12 21.60
N VAL A 119 -19.71 -25.40 22.69
CA VAL A 119 -21.00 -25.36 23.36
C VAL A 119 -22.03 -24.56 22.57
N VAL A 120 -21.60 -23.58 21.78
CA VAL A 120 -22.47 -22.63 21.09
C VAL A 120 -22.60 -23.01 19.61
N ASP A 121 -23.85 -23.20 19.14
CA ASP A 121 -24.17 -23.53 17.74
C ASP A 121 -24.45 -22.26 16.91
N PRO A 122 -23.59 -21.89 15.95
CA PRO A 122 -23.74 -20.66 15.17
C PRO A 122 -24.97 -20.66 14.24
N PHE A 123 -25.42 -21.82 13.75
CA PHE A 123 -26.57 -21.88 12.84
C PHE A 123 -27.89 -21.64 13.58
N LYS A 124 -28.01 -22.15 14.81
CA LYS A 124 -29.14 -21.80 15.68
C LYS A 124 -29.12 -20.32 16.01
N ILE A 125 -27.94 -19.73 16.26
CA ILE A 125 -27.82 -18.30 16.49
C ILE A 125 -28.28 -17.49 15.27
N ASP A 126 -27.83 -17.82 14.04
CA ASP A 126 -28.31 -17.16 12.80
C ASP A 126 -29.84 -17.17 12.71
N ASP A 127 -30.48 -18.33 12.91
CA ASP A 127 -31.94 -18.44 12.89
C ASP A 127 -32.63 -17.53 13.91
N HIS A 128 -32.04 -17.40 15.10
CA HIS A 128 -32.53 -16.48 16.13
C HIS A 128 -32.28 -15.01 15.75
N MET A 129 -31.11 -14.68 15.19
CA MET A 129 -30.74 -13.33 14.74
C MET A 129 -31.62 -12.87 13.58
N LYS A 130 -31.97 -13.73 12.64
CA LYS A 130 -32.94 -13.39 11.58
C LYS A 130 -34.31 -13.04 12.11
N ARG A 131 -34.81 -13.80 13.10
CA ARG A 131 -36.09 -13.49 13.75
C ARG A 131 -36.02 -12.16 14.50
N LEU A 132 -34.86 -11.83 15.06
CA LEU A 132 -34.61 -10.53 15.69
C LEU A 132 -34.62 -9.42 14.64
N ALA A 133 -33.83 -9.56 13.57
CA ALA A 133 -33.75 -8.62 12.47
C ALA A 133 -35.14 -8.34 11.88
N LYS A 134 -35.93 -9.41 11.66
CA LYS A 134 -37.32 -9.25 11.19
C LYS A 134 -38.19 -8.44 12.16
N LYS A 135 -38.12 -8.72 13.46
CA LYS A 135 -38.90 -7.96 14.45
C LYS A 135 -38.48 -6.50 14.53
N ILE A 136 -37.19 -6.21 14.42
CA ILE A 136 -36.70 -4.83 14.39
C ILE A 136 -37.20 -4.14 13.12
N SER A 137 -37.15 -4.82 11.96
CA SER A 137 -37.70 -4.32 10.70
C SER A 137 -39.21 -4.03 10.79
N ASP A 138 -40.00 -4.96 11.36
CA ASP A 138 -41.45 -4.78 11.57
C ASP A 138 -41.73 -3.53 12.44
N ILE A 139 -40.91 -3.27 13.47
CA ILE A 139 -41.05 -2.10 14.36
C ILE A 139 -40.61 -0.83 13.64
N GLU A 140 -39.53 -0.88 12.88
CA GLU A 140 -39.01 0.23 12.09
C GLU A 140 -40.04 0.67 11.04
N GLN A 141 -40.62 -0.29 10.33
CA GLN A 141 -41.73 -0.05 9.40
C GLN A 141 -42.92 0.59 10.11
N ALA A 142 -43.29 0.11 11.31
CA ALA A 142 -44.36 0.73 12.09
C ALA A 142 -44.04 2.18 12.53
N ILE A 143 -42.78 2.52 12.82
CA ILE A 143 -42.37 3.90 13.14
C ILE A 143 -42.58 4.80 11.91
N VAL A 144 -42.14 4.34 10.74
CA VAL A 144 -42.28 5.06 9.47
C VAL A 144 -43.75 5.22 9.09
N GLU A 145 -44.55 4.15 9.19
CA GLU A 145 -45.97 4.17 8.82
C GLU A 145 -46.84 5.03 9.76
N ASN A 146 -46.41 5.27 10.99
CA ASN A 146 -47.13 6.10 11.97
C ASN A 146 -46.62 7.55 12.06
N ASP A 147 -45.79 8.00 11.10
CA ASP A 147 -45.20 9.36 11.07
C ASP A 147 -44.48 9.75 12.37
N VAL A 148 -43.90 8.78 13.07
CA VAL A 148 -43.06 9.04 14.25
C VAL A 148 -41.71 9.58 13.75
N SER A 149 -41.25 10.69 14.32
CA SER A 149 -39.94 11.26 13.99
C SER A 149 -38.84 10.23 14.23
N TYR A 150 -38.20 9.79 13.16
CA TYR A 150 -37.27 8.67 13.15
C TYR A 150 -36.05 8.94 14.07
N ASP A 151 -35.44 10.11 13.92
CA ASP A 151 -34.20 10.46 14.63
C ASP A 151 -34.39 10.73 16.12
N THR A 152 -35.55 11.29 16.52
CA THR A 152 -35.80 11.68 17.92
C THR A 152 -36.48 10.57 18.71
N ASP A 153 -37.62 10.08 18.21
CA ASP A 153 -38.47 9.14 18.96
C ASP A 153 -38.34 7.71 18.44
N GLY A 154 -38.21 7.54 17.12
CA GLY A 154 -38.08 6.24 16.46
C GLY A 154 -36.87 5.43 16.94
N LEU A 155 -35.67 6.01 16.88
CA LEU A 155 -34.44 5.37 17.36
C LEU A 155 -34.51 5.02 18.86
N THR A 156 -35.11 5.89 19.67
CA THR A 156 -35.29 5.63 21.12
C THR A 156 -36.18 4.41 21.36
N VAL A 157 -37.26 4.26 20.57
CA VAL A 157 -38.14 3.09 20.62
C VAL A 157 -37.39 1.84 20.18
N LEU A 158 -36.68 1.89 19.05
CA LEU A 158 -35.91 0.77 18.51
C LEU A 158 -34.84 0.27 19.51
N ARG A 159 -34.12 1.19 20.17
CA ARG A 159 -33.15 0.83 21.22
C ARG A 159 -33.79 0.07 22.38
N ARG A 160 -34.90 0.58 22.93
CA ARG A 160 -35.60 -0.10 24.05
C ARG A 160 -36.10 -1.49 23.68
N PHE A 161 -36.58 -1.67 22.45
CA PHE A 161 -36.99 -2.99 21.96
C PHE A 161 -35.78 -3.91 21.79
N ASN A 162 -34.68 -3.40 21.23
CA ASN A 162 -33.42 -4.13 21.09
C ASN A 162 -32.91 -4.61 22.45
N ASP A 163 -32.80 -3.73 23.45
CA ASP A 163 -32.33 -4.09 24.80
C ASP A 163 -33.19 -5.18 25.45
N ARG A 164 -34.52 -5.08 25.30
CA ARG A 164 -35.44 -6.08 25.84
C ARG A 164 -35.27 -7.42 25.16
N LEU A 165 -35.09 -7.44 23.84
CA LEU A 165 -34.88 -8.66 23.06
C LEU A 165 -33.52 -9.29 23.38
N ASN A 166 -32.49 -8.47 23.54
CA ASN A 166 -31.14 -8.89 23.90
C ASN A 166 -31.10 -9.55 25.28
N ASN A 167 -31.81 -9.00 26.26
CA ASN A 167 -31.97 -9.63 27.58
C ASN A 167 -32.64 -11.01 27.49
N VAL A 168 -33.62 -11.18 26.60
CA VAL A 168 -34.27 -12.49 26.38
C VAL A 168 -33.29 -13.48 25.74
N ILE A 169 -32.52 -13.04 24.74
CA ILE A 169 -31.52 -13.86 24.07
C ILE A 169 -30.44 -14.31 25.06
N TYR A 170 -29.94 -13.41 25.90
CA TYR A 170 -28.96 -13.73 26.95
C TYR A 170 -29.48 -14.80 27.92
N VAL A 171 -30.72 -14.68 28.39
CA VAL A 171 -31.33 -15.71 29.26
C VAL A 171 -31.46 -17.05 28.52
N GLN A 172 -31.82 -17.03 27.24
CA GLN A 172 -31.92 -18.25 26.42
C GLN A 172 -30.54 -18.90 26.20
N MET A 173 -29.47 -18.12 26.05
CA MET A 173 -28.08 -18.59 25.96
C MET A 173 -27.64 -19.32 27.24
N MET A 174 -28.09 -18.85 28.41
CA MET A 174 -27.82 -19.47 29.71
C MET A 174 -28.59 -20.78 29.98
N ASP A 175 -29.76 -20.97 29.38
CA ASP A 175 -30.73 -22.00 29.79
C ASP A 175 -30.63 -23.35 29.01
N ARG A 176 -29.59 -23.54 28.18
CA ARG A 176 -29.30 -24.74 27.35
C ARG A 176 -29.92 -24.81 25.94
N GLN A 177 -30.71 -23.83 25.48
CA GLN A 177 -31.33 -23.90 24.13
C GLN A 177 -30.36 -23.63 22.98
N PHE A 178 -29.28 -22.88 23.24
CA PHE A 178 -28.15 -22.70 22.31
C PHE A 178 -27.06 -23.76 22.47
N GLN A 179 -27.18 -24.60 23.51
CA GLN A 179 -26.25 -25.70 23.79
C GLN A 179 -26.67 -26.94 23.01
N GLY A 180 -25.93 -27.26 21.98
CA GLY A 180 -26.02 -28.54 21.27
C GLY A 180 -24.62 -29.10 21.10
N SER A 181 -24.47 -30.42 21.23
CA SER A 181 -23.29 -31.08 20.67
C SER A 181 -23.21 -30.73 19.19
N TRP A 182 -22.00 -30.45 18.70
CA TRP A 182 -21.60 -30.22 17.30
C TRP A 182 -22.25 -31.12 16.23
N ASP A 183 -22.85 -32.22 16.66
CA ASP A 183 -23.21 -33.37 15.85
C ASP A 183 -24.54 -33.26 15.09
N SER A 184 -25.34 -32.21 15.23
CA SER A 184 -26.56 -32.08 14.42
C SER A 184 -26.44 -30.98 13.36
N LEU A 185 -25.93 -31.37 12.17
CA LEU A 185 -26.05 -30.68 10.86
C LEU A 185 -25.03 -29.50 10.72
N ILE A 186 -24.07 -29.42 9.78
CA ILE A 186 -24.30 -29.36 8.33
C ILE A 186 -23.04 -29.52 7.43
N LEU A 187 -21.78 -29.16 7.78
CA LEU A 187 -20.65 -29.20 6.82
C LEU A 187 -19.24 -29.37 7.44
N LYS A 188 -18.51 -30.43 7.09
CA LYS A 188 -17.09 -30.65 7.42
C LYS A 188 -16.20 -30.23 6.23
N PRO A 189 -14.88 -30.03 6.40
CA PRO A 189 -13.97 -29.79 5.28
C PRO A 189 -14.11 -30.86 4.18
N GLU A 190 -14.40 -32.11 4.56
CA GLU A 190 -14.64 -33.24 3.67
C GLU A 190 -15.88 -33.05 2.76
N HIS A 191 -16.87 -32.29 3.23
CA HIS A 191 -18.15 -32.06 2.55
C HIS A 191 -18.11 -30.85 1.59
N VAL A 192 -16.94 -30.24 1.42
CA VAL A 192 -16.71 -29.03 0.62
C VAL A 192 -15.73 -29.35 -0.50
N ASP A 193 -15.89 -28.72 -1.66
CA ASP A 193 -14.87 -28.75 -2.70
C ASP A 193 -13.98 -27.52 -2.55
N ASN A 194 -12.69 -27.75 -2.34
CA ASN A 194 -11.72 -26.67 -2.15
C ASN A 194 -11.54 -25.90 -3.46
N GLU A 195 -11.72 -24.59 -3.39
CA GLU A 195 -11.63 -23.67 -4.53
C GLU A 195 -10.32 -22.90 -4.53
N ALA A 196 -9.87 -22.46 -3.37
CA ALA A 196 -8.67 -21.67 -3.22
C ALA A 196 -7.94 -22.05 -1.93
N ILE A 197 -6.62 -22.15 -2.02
CA ILE A 197 -5.71 -22.30 -0.88
C ILE A 197 -4.77 -21.11 -0.91
N ILE A 198 -4.77 -20.34 0.16
CA ILE A 198 -3.96 -19.13 0.29
C ILE A 198 -3.02 -19.35 1.46
N LYS A 199 -1.71 -19.27 1.19
CA LYS A 199 -0.69 -19.37 2.22
C LYS A 199 -0.14 -17.99 2.53
N LEU A 200 -0.15 -17.64 3.80
CA LEU A 200 0.21 -16.32 4.30
C LEU A 200 1.31 -16.43 5.33
N SER A 201 2.27 -15.52 5.28
CA SER A 201 3.25 -15.35 6.35
C SER A 201 2.58 -14.65 7.52
N TYR A 202 2.72 -15.28 8.69
CA TYR A 202 1.92 -15.02 9.87
C TYR A 202 2.83 -14.77 11.08
N ILE A 203 2.55 -13.72 11.85
CA ILE A 203 3.21 -13.47 13.13
C ILE A 203 2.18 -13.14 14.21
N ASP A 204 2.50 -13.54 15.44
CA ASP A 204 1.76 -13.10 16.63
C ASP A 204 2.18 -11.67 16.96
N ASP A 205 1.23 -10.74 16.80
CA ASP A 205 1.43 -9.32 17.04
C ASP A 205 1.01 -8.96 18.46
N PHE A 206 2.00 -8.57 19.25
CA PHE A 206 1.87 -8.16 20.65
C PHE A 206 1.87 -6.63 20.83
N THR A 207 1.83 -5.84 19.75
CA THR A 207 1.80 -4.37 19.85
C THR A 207 0.56 -3.81 20.55
N MET A 208 -0.49 -4.62 20.66
CA MET A 208 -1.73 -4.31 21.37
C MET A 208 -2.12 -5.51 22.24
N LEU A 209 -2.82 -5.23 23.35
CA LEU A 209 -3.40 -6.25 24.22
C LEU A 209 -4.94 -6.25 24.07
N PRO A 210 -5.59 -7.40 23.88
CA PRO A 210 -5.00 -8.73 23.70
C PRO A 210 -4.14 -8.84 22.44
N PRO A 211 -3.11 -9.72 22.44
CA PRO A 211 -2.32 -9.97 21.25
C PRO A 211 -3.18 -10.61 20.16
N GLY A 212 -2.70 -10.59 18.93
CA GLY A 212 -3.47 -11.14 17.85
C GLY A 212 -2.68 -11.47 16.60
N PRO A 213 -3.34 -12.15 15.67
CA PRO A 213 -2.78 -12.46 14.36
C PRO A 213 -2.47 -11.17 13.58
N LYS A 214 -1.25 -11.08 13.01
CA LYS A 214 -0.89 -10.09 11.98
C LYS A 214 -0.35 -10.80 10.75
N ILE A 215 -0.87 -10.39 9.60
CA ILE A 215 -0.48 -10.97 8.31
C ILE A 215 0.56 -10.06 7.68
N VAL A 216 1.73 -10.62 7.37
CA VAL A 216 2.86 -9.85 6.83
C VAL A 216 2.79 -9.81 5.31
N LYS A 217 2.69 -10.99 4.68
CA LYS A 217 2.65 -11.11 3.21
C LYS A 217 1.98 -12.38 2.74
N ARG A 218 1.50 -12.36 1.50
CA ARG A 218 1.01 -13.55 0.80
C ARG A 218 2.19 -14.34 0.26
N LEU A 219 2.31 -15.61 0.65
CA LEU A 219 3.35 -16.54 0.18
C LEU A 219 2.93 -17.25 -1.10
N SER A 220 1.68 -17.70 -1.18
CA SER A 220 1.12 -18.29 -2.39
C SER A 220 -0.40 -18.15 -2.45
N HIS A 221 -0.92 -18.24 -3.67
CA HIS A 221 -2.35 -18.31 -3.95
C HIS A 221 -2.59 -19.41 -4.99
N GLU A 222 -3.10 -20.55 -4.53
CA GLU A 222 -3.40 -21.71 -5.35
C GLU A 222 -4.91 -21.78 -5.61
N LEU A 223 -5.29 -21.76 -6.88
CA LEU A 223 -6.67 -21.98 -7.32
C LEU A 223 -6.83 -23.43 -7.77
N LEU A 224 -7.87 -24.09 -7.27
CA LEU A 224 -8.17 -25.48 -7.54
C LEU A 224 -9.48 -25.60 -8.32
N LEU A 225 -9.52 -26.59 -9.22
CA LEU A 225 -10.75 -27.01 -9.87
C LEU A 225 -11.30 -28.24 -9.13
N PRO A 226 -12.62 -28.31 -8.88
CA PRO A 226 -13.23 -29.48 -8.29
C PRO A 226 -13.15 -30.68 -9.25
N THR A 227 -13.28 -31.89 -8.70
CA THR A 227 -13.39 -33.10 -9.51
C THR A 227 -14.80 -33.25 -10.06
N GLY A 228 -14.95 -33.31 -11.39
CA GLY A 228 -16.25 -33.45 -12.05
C GLY A 228 -16.11 -33.49 -13.56
N SER A 229 -17.24 -33.56 -14.26
CA SER A 229 -17.30 -33.30 -15.70
C SER A 229 -17.08 -31.81 -16.00
N GLU A 230 -16.64 -31.48 -17.22
CA GLU A 230 -16.40 -30.09 -17.64
C GLU A 230 -17.64 -29.19 -17.43
N GLU A 231 -18.84 -29.71 -17.71
CA GLU A 231 -20.09 -28.97 -17.51
C GLU A 231 -20.38 -28.68 -16.03
N GLU A 232 -20.13 -29.65 -15.15
CA GLU A 232 -20.28 -29.49 -13.70
C GLU A 232 -19.28 -28.48 -13.14
N ILE A 233 -18.03 -28.50 -13.63
CA ILE A 233 -16.98 -27.56 -13.23
C ILE A 233 -17.33 -26.13 -13.67
N ILE A 234 -17.79 -25.95 -14.91
CA ILE A 234 -18.21 -24.63 -15.41
C ILE A 234 -19.40 -24.09 -14.61
N GLU A 235 -20.39 -24.94 -14.29
CA GLU A 235 -21.52 -24.52 -13.48
C GLU A 235 -21.10 -24.20 -12.04
N HIS A 236 -20.21 -24.99 -11.43
CA HIS A 236 -19.62 -24.72 -10.12
C HIS A 236 -18.89 -23.37 -10.08
N PHE A 237 -18.22 -22.97 -11.17
CA PHE A 237 -17.51 -21.70 -11.28
C PHE A 237 -18.40 -20.47 -11.02
N ARG A 238 -19.71 -20.56 -11.35
CA ARG A 238 -20.72 -19.50 -11.09
C ARG A 238 -21.00 -19.26 -9.62
N HIS A 239 -20.56 -20.18 -8.78
CA HIS A 239 -20.76 -20.20 -7.34
C HIS A 239 -19.46 -20.00 -6.58
N ARG A 240 -18.29 -19.88 -7.22
CA ARG A 240 -17.02 -19.68 -6.51
C ARG A 240 -16.91 -18.29 -5.88
N ILE A 241 -16.04 -18.14 -4.89
CA ILE A 241 -15.57 -16.81 -4.43
C ILE A 241 -14.44 -16.36 -5.36
N LEU A 242 -14.62 -15.20 -6.01
CA LEU A 242 -13.81 -14.83 -7.16
C LEU A 242 -13.02 -13.54 -6.94
N THR A 243 -13.62 -12.54 -6.28
CA THR A 243 -13.08 -11.19 -6.16
C THR A 243 -11.86 -11.11 -5.23
N PRO A 244 -10.81 -10.33 -5.58
CA PRO A 244 -9.69 -10.04 -4.69
C PRO A 244 -10.12 -9.41 -3.36
N THR A 245 -11.13 -8.54 -3.36
CA THR A 245 -11.63 -7.91 -2.13
C THR A 245 -12.23 -8.92 -1.16
N ALA A 246 -13.01 -9.90 -1.63
CA ALA A 246 -13.53 -10.96 -0.78
C ALA A 246 -12.43 -11.85 -0.23
N ILE A 247 -11.48 -12.24 -1.07
CA ILE A 247 -10.33 -13.05 -0.66
C ILE A 247 -9.48 -12.30 0.37
N HIS A 248 -9.19 -11.02 0.18
CA HIS A 248 -8.48 -10.20 1.16
C HIS A 248 -9.28 -10.07 2.47
N THR A 249 -10.60 -9.91 2.40
CA THR A 249 -11.45 -9.83 3.59
C THR A 249 -11.41 -11.13 4.39
N LEU A 250 -11.53 -12.28 3.72
CA LEU A 250 -11.50 -13.59 4.35
C LEU A 250 -10.10 -13.99 4.83
N ALA A 251 -9.07 -13.70 4.05
CA ALA A 251 -7.73 -14.17 4.31
C ALA A 251 -6.95 -13.23 5.25
N GLN A 252 -7.26 -11.93 5.28
CA GLN A 252 -6.57 -10.93 6.11
C GLN A 252 -7.44 -10.28 7.18
N LYS A 253 -8.58 -9.69 6.80
CA LYS A 253 -9.41 -8.95 7.76
C LYS A 253 -10.02 -9.85 8.82
N VAL A 254 -10.49 -11.05 8.46
CA VAL A 254 -11.07 -12.01 9.41
C VAL A 254 -10.07 -12.42 10.49
N PRO A 255 -8.84 -12.90 10.17
CA PRO A 255 -7.85 -13.17 11.21
C PRO A 255 -7.65 -11.98 12.15
N GLU A 256 -7.37 -10.79 11.62
CA GLU A 256 -6.97 -9.61 12.40
C GLU A 256 -8.10 -9.04 13.28
N ILE A 257 -9.36 -9.15 12.86
CA ILE A 257 -10.47 -8.50 13.58
C ILE A 257 -10.79 -9.13 14.92
N GLY A 258 -10.51 -10.43 15.10
CA GLY A 258 -10.75 -11.13 16.36
C GLY A 258 -10.05 -10.42 17.51
N ARG A 259 -8.84 -9.89 17.27
CA ARG A 259 -8.09 -9.06 18.22
C ARG A 259 -8.82 -7.76 18.55
N ALA A 260 -9.28 -7.03 17.53
CA ALA A 260 -9.95 -5.74 17.73
C ALA A 260 -11.23 -5.89 18.56
N ILE A 261 -12.02 -6.93 18.29
CA ILE A 261 -13.23 -7.23 19.04
C ILE A 261 -12.90 -7.61 20.48
N LEU A 262 -11.91 -8.49 20.69
CA LEU A 262 -11.48 -8.83 22.05
C LEU A 262 -10.93 -7.62 22.79
N SER A 263 -10.22 -6.71 22.13
CA SER A 263 -9.72 -5.47 22.74
C SER A 263 -10.86 -4.58 23.25
N GLU A 264 -11.89 -4.37 22.44
CA GLU A 264 -13.08 -3.61 22.85
C GLU A 264 -13.80 -4.29 24.02
N VAL A 265 -13.97 -5.61 23.99
CA VAL A 265 -14.57 -6.33 25.12
C VAL A 265 -13.68 -6.24 26.36
N ASN A 266 -12.37 -6.47 26.21
CA ASN A 266 -11.38 -6.48 27.29
C ASN A 266 -11.28 -5.12 28.01
N THR A 267 -11.44 -4.02 27.26
CA THR A 267 -11.44 -2.66 27.81
C THR A 267 -12.45 -2.50 28.95
N TYR A 268 -13.60 -3.20 28.88
CA TYR A 268 -14.68 -3.10 29.86
C TYR A 268 -14.97 -4.41 30.62
N ALA A 269 -14.31 -5.53 30.26
CA ALA A 269 -14.52 -6.85 30.86
C ALA A 269 -13.76 -7.03 32.18
N TYR A 270 -13.99 -6.12 33.13
CA TYR A 270 -13.46 -6.20 34.48
C TYR A 270 -14.53 -5.83 35.53
N SER A 271 -14.27 -6.24 36.77
CA SER A 271 -15.12 -5.94 37.93
C SER A 271 -14.81 -4.55 38.46
N ALA A 272 -15.83 -3.71 38.61
CA ALA A 272 -15.65 -2.37 39.16
C ALA A 272 -15.08 -2.43 40.60
N GLU A 273 -15.57 -3.41 41.39
CA GLU A 273 -15.10 -3.68 42.75
C GLU A 273 -13.59 -3.94 42.80
N GLU A 274 -13.06 -4.70 41.84
CA GLU A 274 -11.63 -5.04 41.81
C GLU A 274 -10.76 -3.80 41.58
N VAL A 275 -11.19 -2.88 40.72
CA VAL A 275 -10.49 -1.61 40.47
C VAL A 275 -10.58 -0.67 41.66
N ASP A 276 -11.75 -0.56 42.29
CA ASP A 276 -11.97 0.32 43.45
C ASP A 276 -11.09 -0.12 44.64
N ILE A 277 -11.05 -1.43 44.92
CA ILE A 277 -10.19 -1.99 45.98
C ILE A 277 -8.71 -1.77 45.67
N ALA A 278 -8.29 -1.96 44.42
CA ALA A 278 -6.91 -1.75 44.02
C ALA A 278 -6.49 -0.28 44.13
N ARG A 279 -7.38 0.65 43.77
CA ARG A 279 -7.18 2.09 43.95
C ARG A 279 -6.95 2.44 45.42
N VAL A 280 -7.80 1.94 46.32
CA VAL A 280 -7.65 2.14 47.77
C VAL A 280 -6.32 1.57 48.29
N ALA A 281 -5.90 0.40 47.79
CA ALA A 281 -4.60 -0.19 48.13
C ALA A 281 -3.42 0.64 47.61
N ILE A 282 -3.52 1.22 46.41
CA ILE A 282 -2.49 2.09 45.80
C ILE A 282 -2.38 3.43 46.55
N GLU A 283 -3.50 4.04 46.89
CA GLU A 283 -3.53 5.28 47.68
C GLU A 283 -2.88 5.05 49.05
N SER A 284 -3.24 3.95 49.72
CA SER A 284 -2.64 3.55 51.00
C SER A 284 -1.13 3.24 50.88
N LEU A 285 -0.70 2.67 49.76
CA LEU A 285 0.72 2.43 49.46
C LEU A 285 1.47 3.76 49.28
N SER A 286 0.88 4.71 48.56
CA SER A 286 1.46 6.04 48.31
C SER A 286 1.62 6.80 49.63
N ASP A 287 0.62 6.73 50.51
CA ASP A 287 0.67 7.29 51.87
C ASP A 287 1.75 6.62 52.72
N PHE A 288 1.92 5.30 52.61
CA PHE A 288 2.96 4.56 53.34
C PHE A 288 4.37 4.94 52.91
N ILE A 289 4.59 5.07 51.59
CA ILE A 289 5.90 5.43 51.03
C ILE A 289 6.20 6.91 51.32
N GLY A 290 5.16 7.76 51.35
CA GLY A 290 5.25 9.21 51.55
C GLY A 290 5.50 9.99 50.25
N THR A 291 5.59 9.31 49.10
CA THR A 291 5.71 9.90 47.77
C THR A 291 4.94 9.05 46.75
N SER A 292 4.38 9.70 45.72
CA SER A 292 3.72 9.03 44.58
C SER A 292 4.67 8.77 43.41
N VAL A 293 5.89 9.34 43.45
CA VAL A 293 6.92 9.22 42.42
C VAL A 293 8.19 8.65 43.04
N VAL A 294 8.81 7.68 42.35
CA VAL A 294 10.04 7.02 42.78
C VAL A 294 11.04 6.98 41.63
N THR A 295 12.32 7.21 41.93
CA THR A 295 13.41 7.13 40.96
C THR A 295 13.93 5.69 40.81
N VAL A 296 14.48 5.36 39.64
CA VAL A 296 15.07 4.03 39.37
C VAL A 296 16.23 3.69 40.35
N ASP A 297 16.92 4.68 40.89
CA ASP A 297 18.00 4.46 41.86
C ASP A 297 17.47 4.03 43.26
N ALA A 298 16.19 4.30 43.57
CA ALA A 298 15.55 3.97 44.84
C ALA A 298 14.74 2.65 44.79
N LEU A 299 14.87 1.88 43.70
CA LEU A 299 14.11 0.65 43.46
C LEU A 299 14.28 -0.41 44.56
N GLN A 300 15.50 -0.56 45.08
CA GLN A 300 15.80 -1.55 46.10
C GLN A 300 15.13 -1.22 47.43
N ASP A 301 15.12 0.06 47.81
CA ASP A 301 14.47 0.56 49.01
C ASP A 301 12.95 0.47 48.89
N LEU A 302 12.41 0.79 47.71
CA LEU A 302 10.99 0.66 47.39
C LEU A 302 10.52 -0.80 47.49
N ARG A 303 11.28 -1.75 46.94
CA ARG A 303 10.96 -3.17 46.99
C ARG A 303 10.85 -3.70 48.43
N THR A 304 11.73 -3.22 49.31
CA THR A 304 11.72 -3.59 50.73
C THR A 304 10.47 -3.04 51.42
N LYS A 305 10.16 -1.75 51.23
CA LYS A 305 8.93 -1.13 51.76
C LYS A 305 7.66 -1.76 51.18
N ALA A 306 7.63 -2.07 49.89
CA ALA A 306 6.50 -2.73 49.24
C ALA A 306 6.18 -4.10 49.88
N SER A 307 7.21 -4.88 50.22
CA SER A 307 7.02 -6.16 50.90
C SER A 307 6.42 -5.99 52.30
N ASP A 308 6.80 -4.94 53.04
CA ASP A 308 6.26 -4.65 54.36
C ASP A 308 4.79 -4.19 54.27
N PHE A 309 4.46 -3.36 53.28
CA PHE A 309 3.09 -2.91 53.01
C PHE A 309 2.13 -4.06 52.75
N VAL A 310 2.55 -5.08 51.99
CA VAL A 310 1.70 -6.23 51.67
C VAL A 310 1.26 -6.98 52.93
N ASN A 311 2.10 -7.06 53.95
CA ASN A 311 1.72 -7.67 55.23
C ASN A 311 0.61 -6.86 55.93
N HIS A 312 0.70 -5.53 55.88
CA HIS A 312 -0.36 -4.64 56.37
C HIS A 312 -1.65 -4.78 55.56
N LEU A 313 -1.56 -4.90 54.23
CA LEU A 313 -2.70 -5.13 53.34
C LEU A 313 -3.43 -6.44 53.68
N VAL A 314 -2.70 -7.54 53.83
CA VAL A 314 -3.28 -8.85 54.18
C VAL A 314 -3.95 -8.80 55.55
N ASN A 315 -3.29 -8.24 56.57
CA ASN A 315 -3.86 -8.12 57.92
C ASN A 315 -5.14 -7.27 57.92
N ALA A 316 -5.14 -6.11 57.25
CA ALA A 316 -6.30 -5.24 57.16
C ALA A 316 -7.49 -5.93 56.48
N VAL A 317 -7.26 -6.65 55.37
CA VAL A 317 -8.30 -7.39 54.64
C VAL A 317 -8.90 -8.52 55.49
N ASP A 318 -8.07 -9.24 56.25
CA ASP A 318 -8.54 -10.32 57.13
C ASP A 318 -9.41 -9.78 58.28
N VAL A 319 -8.94 -8.74 58.98
CA VAL A 319 -9.72 -8.11 60.07
C VAL A 319 -11.00 -7.47 59.53
N PHE A 320 -10.93 -6.76 58.40
CA PHE A 320 -12.10 -6.17 57.75
C PHE A 320 -13.14 -7.23 57.35
N SER A 321 -12.69 -8.37 56.81
CA SER A 321 -13.58 -9.50 56.46
C SER A 321 -14.35 -10.02 57.68
N GLU A 322 -13.71 -10.12 58.84
CA GLU A 322 -14.38 -10.54 60.07
C GLU A 322 -15.42 -9.52 60.54
N LEU A 323 -15.12 -8.22 60.47
CA LEU A 323 -16.05 -7.15 60.84
C LEU A 323 -17.29 -7.14 59.93
N VAL A 324 -17.10 -7.28 58.62
CA VAL A 324 -18.19 -7.32 57.66
C VAL A 324 -19.06 -8.57 57.87
N GLU A 325 -18.48 -9.75 58.11
CA GLU A 325 -19.28 -10.95 58.43
C GLU A 325 -20.04 -10.83 59.76
N ALA A 326 -19.46 -10.18 60.77
CA ALA A 326 -20.16 -9.86 62.01
C ALA A 326 -21.34 -8.90 61.77
N HIS A 327 -21.17 -7.88 60.92
CA HIS A 327 -22.24 -6.96 60.53
C HIS A 327 -23.35 -7.66 59.73
N ILE A 328 -23.01 -8.50 58.75
CA ILE A 328 -23.98 -9.33 58.01
C ILE A 328 -24.79 -10.17 58.99
N THR A 329 -24.12 -10.83 59.93
CA THR A 329 -24.75 -11.70 60.94
C THR A 329 -25.62 -10.93 61.94
N SER A 330 -25.30 -9.67 62.21
CA SER A 330 -26.08 -8.79 63.10
C SER A 330 -27.52 -8.58 62.60
N GLY A 331 -27.75 -8.63 61.28
CA GLY A 331 -29.06 -8.47 60.68
C GLY A 331 -29.71 -7.10 60.89
N LYS A 332 -28.94 -6.08 61.32
CA LYS A 332 -29.41 -4.71 61.54
C LYS A 332 -30.12 -4.18 60.28
N GLN A 333 -31.22 -3.45 60.49
CA GLN A 333 -32.01 -2.83 59.42
C GLN A 333 -31.69 -1.34 59.34
N LEU A 334 -30.90 -0.94 58.34
CA LEU A 334 -30.32 0.40 58.22
C LEU A 334 -30.44 0.88 56.77
N THR A 335 -30.24 2.18 56.53
CA THR A 335 -29.98 2.68 55.17
C THR A 335 -28.56 2.31 54.74
N LEU A 336 -28.23 2.39 53.44
CA LEU A 336 -26.88 2.11 52.96
C LEU A 336 -25.82 3.00 53.62
N ASP A 337 -26.10 4.29 53.81
CA ASP A 337 -25.18 5.20 54.50
C ASP A 337 -25.06 4.88 56.01
N GLU A 338 -26.16 4.48 56.68
CA GLU A 338 -26.11 4.02 58.08
C GLU A 338 -25.34 2.69 58.22
N HIS A 339 -25.36 1.82 57.20
CA HIS A 339 -24.51 0.62 57.14
C HIS A 339 -23.02 1.00 57.04
N LYS A 340 -22.67 2.02 56.24
CA LYS A 340 -21.31 2.58 56.16
C LYS A 340 -20.84 3.09 57.53
N GLU A 341 -21.64 3.93 58.17
CA GLU A 341 -21.31 4.51 59.49
C GLU A 341 -21.09 3.42 60.56
N THR A 342 -21.92 2.36 60.53
CA THR A 342 -21.77 1.24 61.46
C THR A 342 -20.45 0.50 61.25
N LEU A 343 -20.06 0.22 60.00
CA LEU A 343 -18.79 -0.44 59.69
C LEU A 343 -17.60 0.43 60.09
N LEU A 344 -17.66 1.74 59.84
CA LEU A 344 -16.61 2.68 60.26
C LEU A 344 -16.45 2.76 61.78
N GLU A 345 -17.56 2.73 62.54
CA GLU A 345 -17.47 2.68 64.00
C GLU A 345 -16.92 1.34 64.50
N ASP A 346 -17.31 0.22 63.88
CA ASP A 346 -16.76 -1.11 64.21
C ASP A 346 -15.24 -1.19 63.94
N ILE A 347 -14.76 -0.57 62.85
CA ILE A 347 -13.31 -0.40 62.57
C ILE A 347 -12.65 0.47 63.64
N ARG A 348 -13.28 1.59 64.04
CA ARG A 348 -12.75 2.49 65.07
C ARG A 348 -12.59 1.80 66.42
N LEU A 349 -13.52 0.92 66.78
CA LEU A 349 -13.55 0.17 68.05
C LEU A 349 -12.60 -1.03 68.05
N SER A 350 -12.12 -1.48 66.89
CA SER A 350 -11.21 -2.64 66.75
C SER A 350 -9.74 -2.36 67.10
N GLY A 351 -9.47 -1.27 67.84
CA GLY A 351 -8.19 -0.56 67.92
C GLY A 351 -6.93 -1.28 68.43
N HIS A 352 -6.97 -2.59 68.70
CA HIS A 352 -5.77 -3.41 68.94
C HIS A 352 -5.35 -4.24 67.71
N ARG A 353 -6.25 -4.37 66.73
CA ARG A 353 -6.11 -5.22 65.54
C ARG A 353 -5.86 -4.42 64.25
N LEU A 354 -6.18 -3.13 64.26
CA LEU A 354 -5.99 -2.19 63.16
C LEU A 354 -5.37 -0.90 63.70
N GLU A 355 -4.12 -0.62 63.34
CA GLU A 355 -3.42 0.61 63.70
C GLU A 355 -2.78 1.27 62.46
N GLY A 356 -2.65 2.61 62.49
CA GLY A 356 -2.02 3.38 61.42
C GLY A 356 -2.62 3.12 60.04
N ILE A 357 -1.80 2.56 59.14
CA ILE A 357 -2.13 2.36 57.71
C ILE A 357 -3.19 1.27 57.53
N GLU A 358 -3.16 0.22 58.35
CA GLU A 358 -4.16 -0.86 58.28
C GLU A 358 -5.56 -0.32 58.55
N LYS A 359 -5.67 0.65 59.46
CA LYS A 359 -6.93 1.33 59.77
C LYS A 359 -7.38 2.24 58.62
N ASN A 360 -6.47 2.99 57.99
CA ASN A 360 -6.79 3.83 56.83
C ASN A 360 -7.29 2.98 55.66
N LEU A 361 -6.60 1.88 55.37
CA LEU A 361 -6.98 0.93 54.35
C LEU A 361 -8.37 0.33 54.63
N ALA A 362 -8.62 -0.15 55.87
CA ALA A 362 -9.92 -0.69 56.25
C ALA A 362 -11.06 0.35 56.14
N ASN A 363 -10.80 1.62 56.48
CA ASN A 363 -11.77 2.70 56.30
C ASN A 363 -12.12 2.87 54.82
N GLY A 364 -11.12 2.94 53.92
CA GLY A 364 -11.34 3.05 52.48
C GLY A 364 -12.17 1.89 51.93
N LEU A 365 -11.84 0.65 52.33
CA LEU A 365 -12.63 -0.55 51.94
C LEU A 365 -14.08 -0.49 52.43
N ALA A 366 -14.34 0.11 53.60
CA ALA A 366 -15.68 0.29 54.13
C ALA A 366 -16.51 1.32 53.34
N GLU A 367 -15.85 2.29 52.70
CA GLU A 367 -16.54 3.23 51.81
C GLU A 367 -16.92 2.53 50.50
N GLU A 368 -15.96 1.84 49.87
CA GLU A 368 -16.15 1.20 48.57
C GLU A 368 -17.14 0.02 48.59
N ILE A 369 -17.19 -0.76 49.68
CA ILE A 369 -18.16 -1.87 49.79
C ILE A 369 -19.61 -1.39 49.77
N VAL A 370 -19.87 -0.17 50.27
CA VAL A 370 -21.20 0.44 50.28
C VAL A 370 -21.52 1.09 48.93
N GLU A 371 -20.53 1.67 48.26
CA GLU A 371 -20.69 2.16 46.88
C GLU A 371 -20.99 1.01 45.90
N SER A 372 -20.31 -0.14 46.04
CA SER A 372 -20.66 -1.37 45.30
C SER A 372 -22.12 -1.79 45.54
N ALA A 373 -22.61 -1.74 46.78
CA ALA A 373 -24.01 -2.03 47.08
C ALA A 373 -24.99 -1.01 46.49
N LYS A 374 -24.63 0.27 46.41
CA LYS A 374 -25.43 1.31 45.75
C LYS A 374 -25.56 1.05 44.24
N ARG A 375 -24.50 0.56 43.58
CA ARG A 375 -24.50 0.22 42.15
C ARG A 375 -25.44 -0.95 41.83
N GLU A 376 -25.34 -2.04 42.60
CA GLU A 376 -26.13 -3.27 42.37
C GLU A 376 -27.59 -3.14 42.83
N MET A 377 -27.84 -2.36 43.89
CA MET A 377 -29.17 -2.18 44.46
C MET A 377 -29.45 -0.69 44.70
N PRO A 378 -29.98 0.04 43.71
CA PRO A 378 -30.41 1.44 43.86
C PRO A 378 -31.74 1.51 44.64
N ILE A 379 -31.73 1.07 45.90
CA ILE A 379 -32.92 1.03 46.76
C ILE A 379 -32.95 2.27 47.65
N ILE A 380 -34.03 3.04 47.54
CA ILE A 380 -34.32 4.18 48.41
C ILE A 380 -35.07 3.64 49.65
N GLY A 381 -34.36 3.06 50.63
CA GLY A 381 -34.99 2.49 51.82
C GLY A 381 -34.05 1.79 52.80
N LYS A 382 -34.62 1.30 53.92
CA LYS A 382 -33.86 0.50 54.91
C LYS A 382 -33.78 -0.97 54.49
N ILE A 383 -32.57 -1.50 54.43
CA ILE A 383 -32.24 -2.87 54.04
C ILE A 383 -31.69 -3.58 55.27
N ARG A 384 -31.88 -4.90 55.37
CA ARG A 384 -31.22 -5.69 56.42
C ARG A 384 -29.82 -6.10 55.97
N ALA A 385 -28.85 -6.07 56.88
CA ALA A 385 -27.46 -6.43 56.57
C ALA A 385 -27.31 -7.82 55.92
N TRP A 386 -28.13 -8.81 56.29
CA TRP A 386 -28.10 -10.14 55.68
C TRP A 386 -28.59 -10.18 54.23
N GLN A 387 -29.38 -9.19 53.77
CA GLN A 387 -29.81 -9.09 52.38
C GLN A 387 -28.66 -8.61 51.48
N LEU A 388 -27.68 -7.88 52.05
CA LEU A 388 -26.45 -7.44 51.37
C LEU A 388 -25.37 -8.52 51.34
N LYS A 389 -25.63 -9.69 51.95
CA LYS A 389 -24.65 -10.78 52.11
C LYS A 389 -23.98 -11.19 50.81
N SER A 390 -24.71 -11.24 49.70
CA SER A 390 -24.14 -11.63 48.40
C SER A 390 -23.12 -10.58 47.92
N ILE A 391 -23.51 -9.31 47.93
CA ILE A 391 -22.69 -8.19 47.46
C ILE A 391 -21.44 -8.04 48.34
N PHE A 392 -21.63 -8.04 49.66
CA PHE A 392 -20.52 -7.88 50.60
C PHE A 392 -19.53 -9.04 50.53
N ARG A 393 -20.00 -10.30 50.41
CA ARG A 393 -19.11 -11.45 50.25
C ARG A 393 -18.36 -11.44 48.93
N TYR A 394 -19.01 -10.97 47.87
CA TYR A 394 -18.39 -10.81 46.56
C TYR A 394 -17.27 -9.76 46.61
N PHE A 395 -17.53 -8.60 47.22
CA PHE A 395 -16.51 -7.57 47.45
C PHE A 395 -15.33 -8.10 48.28
N LEU A 396 -15.59 -8.80 49.40
CA LEU A 396 -14.54 -9.39 50.23
C LEU A 396 -13.70 -10.44 49.47
N ALA A 397 -14.29 -11.17 48.53
CA ALA A 397 -13.56 -12.11 47.69
C ALA A 397 -12.53 -11.39 46.81
N TYR A 398 -12.87 -10.24 46.23
CA TYR A 398 -11.92 -9.40 45.49
C TYR A 398 -10.85 -8.78 46.40
N CYS A 399 -11.21 -8.36 47.62
CA CYS A 399 -10.20 -7.88 48.58
C CYS A 399 -9.11 -8.93 48.83
N LYS A 400 -9.52 -10.19 49.00
CA LYS A 400 -8.60 -11.32 49.18
C LYS A 400 -7.83 -11.67 47.90
N ARG A 401 -8.44 -11.50 46.73
CA ARG A 401 -7.77 -11.72 45.44
C ARG A 401 -6.66 -10.71 45.24
N ILE A 402 -6.94 -9.41 45.41
CA ILE A 402 -5.98 -8.33 45.25
C ILE A 402 -4.81 -8.49 46.23
N SER A 403 -5.08 -8.77 47.51
CA SER A 403 -4.00 -8.96 48.49
C SER A 403 -3.06 -10.12 48.17
N GLN A 404 -3.47 -11.08 47.33
CA GLN A 404 -2.62 -12.19 46.91
C GLN A 404 -1.64 -11.82 45.80
N TYR A 405 -2.06 -11.02 44.80
CA TYR A 405 -1.23 -10.70 43.64
C TYR A 405 -0.55 -9.32 43.72
N PHE A 406 -1.05 -8.40 44.56
CA PHE A 406 -0.58 -7.00 44.61
C PHE A 406 0.94 -6.87 44.74
N ALA A 407 1.57 -7.69 45.58
CA ALA A 407 3.02 -7.68 45.78
C ALA A 407 3.82 -8.04 44.53
N GLU A 408 3.37 -9.08 43.82
CA GLU A 408 4.04 -9.60 42.64
C GLU A 408 3.87 -8.63 41.48
N GLU A 409 2.66 -8.09 41.29
CA GLU A 409 2.35 -7.10 40.26
C GLU A 409 3.05 -5.77 40.50
N LEU A 410 3.15 -5.29 41.75
CA LEU A 410 3.92 -4.09 42.07
C LEU A 410 5.40 -4.27 41.74
N SER A 411 5.98 -5.42 42.11
CA SER A 411 7.39 -5.71 41.78
C SER A 411 7.61 -5.77 40.26
N GLN A 412 6.66 -6.34 39.52
CA GLN A 412 6.77 -6.46 38.07
C GLN A 412 6.57 -5.12 37.37
N TYR A 413 5.56 -4.35 37.77
CA TYR A 413 5.28 -2.99 37.29
C TYR A 413 6.54 -2.12 37.37
N ILE A 414 7.16 -2.12 38.54
CA ILE A 414 8.36 -1.33 38.81
C ILE A 414 9.48 -1.66 37.82
N VAL A 415 9.76 -2.94 37.60
CA VAL A 415 10.85 -3.40 36.72
C VAL A 415 10.53 -3.15 35.25
N VAL A 416 9.31 -3.50 34.81
CA VAL A 416 8.86 -3.34 33.42
C VAL A 416 8.77 -1.87 33.03
N THR A 417 8.17 -1.03 33.87
CA THR A 417 8.03 0.41 33.60
C THR A 417 9.38 1.11 33.60
N ALA A 418 10.31 0.72 34.48
CA ALA A 418 11.68 1.23 34.44
C ALA A 418 12.34 0.89 33.10
N ALA A 419 12.28 -0.39 32.68
CA ALA A 419 12.88 -0.84 31.42
C ALA A 419 12.25 -0.12 30.22
N ARG A 420 10.91 -0.02 30.17
CA ARG A 420 10.18 0.67 29.11
C ARG A 420 10.59 2.14 29.02
N LYS A 421 10.65 2.86 30.14
CA LYS A 421 11.06 4.28 30.15
C LYS A 421 12.53 4.48 29.72
N VAL A 422 13.44 3.55 30.06
CA VAL A 422 14.84 3.57 29.60
C VAL A 422 14.92 3.44 28.09
N PHE A 423 14.29 2.42 27.50
CA PHE A 423 14.32 2.22 26.05
C PHE A 423 13.66 3.38 25.30
N LEU A 424 12.53 3.89 25.82
CA LEU A 424 11.85 5.03 25.21
C LEU A 424 12.70 6.31 25.23
N ALA A 425 13.38 6.60 26.35
CA ALA A 425 14.28 7.74 26.44
C ALA A 425 15.45 7.62 25.43
N ALA A 426 16.04 6.43 25.33
CA ALA A 426 17.16 6.19 24.43
C ALA A 426 16.76 6.16 22.94
N MET A 427 15.52 5.75 22.63
CA MET A 427 14.90 5.89 21.32
C MET A 427 14.60 7.36 20.98
N GLN A 428 14.12 8.16 21.93
CA GLN A 428 13.89 9.59 21.72
C GLN A 428 15.20 10.34 21.46
N GLU A 429 16.26 10.02 22.21
CA GLU A 429 17.61 10.53 21.97
C GLU A 429 18.07 10.15 20.55
N PHE A 430 17.93 8.87 20.17
CA PHE A 430 18.27 8.40 18.83
C PHE A 430 17.52 9.14 17.71
N ARG A 431 16.22 9.41 17.90
CA ARG A 431 15.45 10.23 16.96
C ARG A 431 16.03 11.62 16.87
N SER A 432 16.24 12.30 18.01
CA SER A 432 16.77 13.67 18.03
C SER A 432 18.16 13.81 17.40
N GLU A 433 18.99 12.76 17.47
CA GLU A 433 20.32 12.74 16.84
C GLU A 433 20.28 12.57 15.31
N ASN A 434 19.19 11.99 14.77
CA ASN A 434 19.10 11.57 13.37
C ASN A 434 18.00 12.30 12.57
N THR A 435 17.12 13.06 13.22
CA THR A 435 16.12 13.92 12.58
C THR A 435 16.49 15.40 12.73
N ASP A 436 17.55 15.83 12.04
CA ASP A 436 17.89 17.25 11.87
C ASP A 436 17.24 17.82 10.60
N GLU A 437 17.01 19.14 10.53
CA GLU A 437 16.49 19.86 9.33
C GLU A 437 17.35 19.67 8.07
N LYS A 438 18.55 19.09 8.20
CA LYS A 438 19.48 18.81 7.09
C LYS A 438 19.37 17.39 6.54
N THR A 439 18.48 16.57 7.09
CA THR A 439 18.31 15.18 6.67
C THR A 439 17.55 15.15 5.34
N ASP A 440 18.09 14.43 4.38
CA ASP A 440 17.44 14.19 3.08
C ASP A 440 16.03 13.57 3.28
N GLU A 441 15.04 14.01 2.51
CA GLU A 441 13.62 13.68 2.71
C GLU A 441 13.35 12.18 2.58
N MET A 442 14.04 11.50 1.65
CA MET A 442 13.98 10.03 1.52
C MET A 442 14.55 9.35 2.77
N SER A 443 15.69 9.83 3.26
CA SER A 443 16.30 9.33 4.50
C SER A 443 15.42 9.55 5.72
N ALA A 444 14.78 10.72 5.83
CA ALA A 444 13.86 11.05 6.91
C ALA A 444 12.60 10.18 6.87
N MET A 445 12.01 9.97 5.69
CA MET A 445 10.85 9.09 5.50
C MET A 445 11.18 7.65 5.90
N LEU A 446 12.29 7.10 5.40
CA LEU A 446 12.74 5.77 5.79
C LEU A 446 12.99 5.71 7.30
N PHE A 447 13.75 6.65 7.86
CA PHE A 447 14.03 6.70 9.29
C PHE A 447 12.74 6.68 10.12
N GLU A 448 11.74 7.48 9.80
CA GLU A 448 10.47 7.51 10.53
C GLU A 448 9.68 6.19 10.39
N LYS A 449 9.72 5.53 9.23
CA LYS A 449 9.11 4.19 9.05
C LYS A 449 9.82 3.13 9.89
N PHE A 450 11.15 3.09 9.84
CA PHE A 450 11.97 2.18 10.66
C PHE A 450 11.79 2.47 12.15
N TYR A 451 11.82 3.73 12.55
CA TYR A 451 11.62 4.17 13.92
C TYR A 451 10.24 3.77 14.43
N GLY A 452 9.19 4.00 13.62
CA GLY A 452 7.82 3.60 13.92
C GLY A 452 7.69 2.09 14.12
N GLU A 453 8.25 1.28 13.21
CA GLU A 453 8.21 -0.18 13.35
C GLU A 453 9.02 -0.64 14.57
N LEU A 454 10.21 -0.10 14.80
CA LEU A 454 11.05 -0.47 15.94
C LEU A 454 10.41 -0.07 17.28
N PHE A 455 9.73 1.08 17.32
CA PHE A 455 8.92 1.50 18.48
C PHE A 455 7.75 0.53 18.73
N LEU A 456 7.08 0.08 17.66
CA LEU A 456 6.02 -0.93 17.76
C LEU A 456 6.59 -2.26 18.28
N GLN A 457 7.70 -2.74 17.72
CA GLN A 457 8.37 -3.97 18.16
C GLN A 457 8.86 -3.90 19.61
N LEU A 458 9.37 -2.74 20.05
CA LEU A 458 9.74 -2.52 21.45
C LEU A 458 8.55 -2.80 22.38
N ASN A 459 7.40 -2.18 22.10
CA ASN A 459 6.20 -2.39 22.89
C ASN A 459 5.73 -3.85 22.80
N ALA A 460 5.77 -4.44 21.60
CA ALA A 460 5.40 -5.83 21.36
C ALA A 460 6.25 -6.80 22.19
N VAL A 461 7.57 -6.58 22.31
CA VAL A 461 8.44 -7.43 23.15
C VAL A 461 8.05 -7.31 24.62
N PHE A 462 7.81 -6.10 25.12
CA PHE A 462 7.35 -5.90 26.51
C PHE A 462 6.02 -6.59 26.79
N ASP A 463 5.05 -6.39 25.90
CA ASP A 463 3.70 -6.92 26.05
C ASP A 463 3.67 -8.44 25.84
N ARG A 464 4.54 -8.98 24.97
CA ARG A 464 4.79 -10.42 24.84
C ARG A 464 5.32 -11.03 26.13
N LYS A 465 6.30 -10.41 26.79
CA LYS A 465 6.80 -10.90 28.09
C LYS A 465 5.74 -10.84 29.17
N ALA A 466 4.92 -9.79 29.16
CA ALA A 466 3.78 -9.67 30.06
C ALA A 466 2.75 -10.80 29.80
N PHE A 467 2.43 -11.06 28.54
CA PHE A 467 1.51 -12.12 28.11
C PHE A 467 2.02 -13.53 28.47
N GLU A 468 3.29 -13.84 28.17
CA GLU A 468 3.94 -15.12 28.49
C GLU A 468 4.05 -15.37 30.01
N GLY A 469 3.75 -14.36 30.84
CA GLY A 469 3.87 -14.45 32.29
C GLY A 469 5.33 -14.52 32.76
N SER A 470 6.27 -14.06 31.94
CA SER A 470 7.69 -14.01 32.27
C SER A 470 7.92 -12.95 33.36
N ARG A 471 8.03 -13.42 34.61
CA ARG A 471 8.23 -12.55 35.78
C ARG A 471 9.70 -12.44 36.12
N GLU A 472 10.38 -11.50 35.46
CA GLU A 472 11.75 -11.16 35.80
C GLU A 472 11.81 -10.25 37.02
N SER A 473 12.61 -10.64 38.01
CA SER A 473 12.77 -9.89 39.26
C SER A 473 14.02 -9.01 39.29
N ASP A 474 14.84 -9.09 38.25
CA ASP A 474 16.07 -8.34 38.06
C ASP A 474 15.96 -7.50 36.77
N PHE A 475 16.10 -6.19 36.94
CA PHE A 475 16.08 -5.21 35.86
C PHE A 475 17.17 -5.47 34.81
N ALA A 476 18.39 -5.85 35.22
CA ALA A 476 19.49 -6.05 34.28
C ALA A 476 19.25 -7.26 33.37
N VAL A 477 18.65 -8.32 33.92
CA VAL A 477 18.29 -9.53 33.16
C VAL A 477 17.17 -9.22 32.17
N LEU A 478 16.13 -8.49 32.60
CA LEU A 478 15.03 -8.10 31.72
C LEU A 478 15.52 -7.24 30.55
N MET A 479 16.41 -6.26 30.79
CA MET A 479 16.99 -5.41 29.74
C MET A 479 17.77 -6.22 28.69
N GLN A 480 18.57 -7.21 29.13
CA GLN A 480 19.32 -8.08 28.20
C GLN A 480 18.40 -8.95 27.34
N ILE A 481 17.34 -9.49 27.94
CA ILE A 481 16.35 -10.30 27.22
C ILE A 481 15.63 -9.44 26.18
N ILE A 482 15.14 -8.26 26.56
CA ILE A 482 14.42 -7.37 25.64
C ILE A 482 15.31 -6.92 24.48
N ALA A 483 16.54 -6.51 24.78
CA ALA A 483 17.47 -6.07 23.72
C ALA A 483 17.77 -7.19 22.73
N LYS A 484 17.90 -8.44 23.22
CA LYS A 484 18.10 -9.61 22.37
C LYS A 484 16.85 -9.88 21.50
N ASP A 485 15.67 -9.92 22.11
CA ASP A 485 14.42 -10.19 21.40
C ASP A 485 14.11 -9.09 20.37
N MET A 486 14.43 -7.83 20.66
CA MET A 486 14.36 -6.73 19.71
C MET A 486 15.33 -6.89 18.53
N SER A 487 16.57 -7.33 18.79
CA SER A 487 17.55 -7.59 17.73
C SER A 487 17.11 -8.73 16.82
N GLU A 488 16.47 -9.76 17.37
CA GLU A 488 15.88 -10.87 16.60
C GLU A 488 14.68 -10.37 15.78
N ALA A 489 13.71 -9.69 16.42
CA ALA A 489 12.54 -9.15 15.72
C ALA A 489 12.91 -8.18 14.59
N PHE A 490 13.93 -7.34 14.79
CA PHE A 490 14.39 -6.39 13.76
C PHE A 490 14.94 -7.08 12.51
N LYS A 491 15.59 -8.25 12.66
CA LYS A 491 16.14 -9.00 11.51
C LYS A 491 15.06 -9.60 10.61
N ASP A 492 13.87 -9.81 11.14
CA ASP A 492 12.75 -10.42 10.43
C ASP A 492 11.86 -9.39 9.70
N ILE A 493 12.14 -8.09 9.86
CA ILE A 493 11.36 -7.01 9.22
C ILE A 493 11.71 -6.93 7.73
N ASP A 494 10.72 -7.15 6.87
CA ASP A 494 10.82 -6.87 5.44
C ASP A 494 10.48 -5.39 5.17
N ILE A 495 11.49 -4.57 4.92
CA ILE A 495 11.33 -3.11 4.79
C ILE A 495 10.54 -2.72 3.54
N TRP A 496 10.61 -3.51 2.48
CA TRP A 496 9.82 -3.27 1.27
C TRP A 496 8.32 -3.47 1.50
N SER A 497 7.94 -4.23 2.54
CA SER A 497 6.54 -4.34 2.95
C SER A 497 6.00 -3.05 3.61
N LEU A 498 6.89 -2.19 4.14
CA LEU A 498 6.53 -0.92 4.79
C LEU A 498 6.39 0.26 3.82
N ILE A 499 6.94 0.10 2.61
CA ILE A 499 7.01 1.13 1.58
C ILE A 499 5.90 0.91 0.55
N LYS A 500 4.97 1.85 0.47
CA LYS A 500 3.90 1.85 -0.55
C LYS A 500 4.34 2.67 -1.77
N PHE A 501 3.71 2.46 -2.93
CA PHE A 501 3.96 3.30 -4.10
C PHE A 501 3.69 4.79 -3.81
N SER A 502 2.68 5.09 -2.98
CA SER A 502 2.41 6.47 -2.52
C SER A 502 3.58 7.11 -1.77
N ASP A 503 4.42 6.34 -1.09
CA ASP A 503 5.59 6.87 -0.39
C ASP A 503 6.68 7.29 -1.40
N ILE A 504 6.85 6.51 -2.48
CA ILE A 504 7.78 6.82 -3.57
C ILE A 504 7.27 7.99 -4.41
N ALA A 505 5.96 8.04 -4.66
CA ALA A 505 5.34 9.14 -5.37
C ALA A 505 5.51 10.47 -4.61
N LYS A 506 5.41 10.48 -3.27
CA LYS A 506 5.73 11.68 -2.47
C LYS A 506 7.17 12.16 -2.66
N ILE A 507 8.15 11.24 -2.58
CA ILE A 507 9.57 11.58 -2.78
C ILE A 507 9.81 12.07 -4.21
N THR A 508 9.16 11.46 -5.19
CA THR A 508 9.28 11.84 -6.60
C THR A 508 8.66 13.22 -6.83
N ARG A 509 7.50 13.50 -6.22
CA ARG A 509 6.85 14.81 -6.26
C ARG A 509 7.73 15.91 -5.64
N ALA A 510 8.39 15.63 -4.52
CA ALA A 510 9.33 16.56 -3.92
C ALA A 510 10.50 16.91 -4.87
N GLU A 511 11.04 15.92 -5.59
CA GLU A 511 12.07 16.16 -6.60
C GLU A 511 11.56 16.99 -7.79
N ILE A 512 10.33 16.73 -8.24
CA ILE A 512 9.67 17.52 -9.30
C ILE A 512 9.57 18.98 -8.85
N VAL A 513 9.15 19.23 -7.61
CA VAL A 513 9.09 20.59 -7.04
C VAL A 513 10.47 21.23 -7.01
N LEU A 514 11.50 20.52 -6.52
CA LEU A 514 12.87 21.04 -6.46
C LEU A 514 13.43 21.40 -7.84
N THR A 515 13.11 20.63 -8.87
CA THR A 515 13.67 20.78 -10.22
C THR A 515 12.88 21.74 -11.10
N HIS A 516 11.56 21.81 -10.91
CA HIS A 516 10.63 22.47 -11.83
C HIS A 516 9.79 23.61 -11.22
N ALA A 517 9.92 23.91 -9.93
CA ALA A 517 9.28 25.09 -9.32
C ALA A 517 10.05 26.38 -9.64
N GLU A 518 9.31 27.47 -9.85
CA GLU A 518 9.91 28.80 -10.05
C GLU A 518 10.61 29.33 -8.79
N ASN A 519 10.09 28.97 -7.61
CA ASN A 519 10.71 29.24 -6.32
C ASN A 519 10.37 28.13 -5.29
N PRO A 520 11.29 27.17 -5.06
CA PRO A 520 11.04 26.00 -4.20
C PRO A 520 10.77 26.34 -2.72
N GLU A 521 11.20 27.52 -2.25
CA GLU A 521 11.11 27.94 -0.84
C GLU A 521 9.86 28.80 -0.53
N SER A 522 8.96 29.00 -1.49
CA SER A 522 7.75 29.82 -1.30
C SER A 522 6.56 29.03 -0.74
N GLU A 523 5.69 29.69 0.03
CA GLU A 523 4.46 29.08 0.57
C GLU A 523 3.45 28.67 -0.53
N GLU A 524 3.57 29.23 -1.73
CA GLU A 524 2.70 28.95 -2.88
C GLU A 524 3.55 28.38 -4.03
N ILE A 525 3.63 27.05 -4.11
CA ILE A 525 4.46 26.34 -5.09
C ILE A 525 3.84 26.48 -6.48
N VAL A 526 4.50 27.24 -7.35
CA VAL A 526 4.15 27.35 -8.78
C VAL A 526 5.13 26.51 -9.60
N LEU A 527 4.63 25.40 -10.15
CA LEU A 527 5.37 24.51 -11.05
C LEU A 527 5.33 25.04 -12.49
N SER A 528 6.44 24.87 -13.21
CA SER A 528 6.49 25.04 -14.68
C SER A 528 5.50 24.10 -15.39
N ASP A 529 5.12 24.43 -16.64
CA ASP A 529 4.20 23.61 -17.46
C ASP A 529 4.67 22.15 -17.58
N TRP A 530 5.99 21.92 -17.70
CA TRP A 530 6.59 20.59 -17.69
C TRP A 530 6.40 19.87 -16.35
N GLY A 531 6.67 20.57 -15.24
CA GLY A 531 6.49 20.04 -13.89
C GLY A 531 5.03 19.66 -13.59
N GLN A 532 4.06 20.45 -14.05
CA GLN A 532 2.64 20.14 -13.91
C GLN A 532 2.24 18.88 -14.68
N LYS A 533 2.79 18.68 -15.89
CA LYS A 533 2.53 17.49 -16.70
C LYS A 533 3.17 16.23 -16.08
N LEU A 534 4.38 16.33 -15.55
CA LEU A 534 5.02 15.24 -14.81
C LEU A 534 4.26 14.87 -13.53
N GLU A 535 3.79 15.87 -12.78
CA GLU A 535 2.98 15.63 -11.58
C GLU A 535 1.63 14.99 -11.92
N ALA A 536 0.98 15.42 -13.01
CA ALA A 536 -0.25 14.81 -13.50
C ALA A 536 -0.04 13.34 -13.88
N LEU A 537 1.06 13.02 -14.57
CA LEU A 537 1.41 11.64 -14.94
C LEU A 537 1.70 10.77 -13.71
N LEU A 538 2.43 11.29 -12.72
CA LEU A 538 2.67 10.59 -11.46
C LEU A 538 1.36 10.32 -10.69
N THR A 539 0.47 11.31 -10.66
CA THR A 539 -0.85 11.19 -10.02
C THR A 539 -1.73 10.15 -10.73
N LYS A 540 -1.67 10.08 -12.07
CA LYS A 540 -2.34 9.02 -12.85
C LYS A 540 -1.90 7.62 -12.40
N PHE A 541 -0.60 7.40 -12.15
CA PHE A 541 -0.11 6.11 -11.63
C PHE A 541 -0.50 5.85 -10.17
N GLU A 542 -0.59 6.88 -9.31
CA GLU A 542 -1.10 6.72 -7.94
C GLU A 542 -2.58 6.30 -7.94
N THR A 543 -3.42 6.96 -8.73
CA THR A 543 -4.83 6.62 -8.90
C THR A 543 -5.01 5.23 -9.53
N LEU A 544 -4.16 4.87 -10.49
CA LEU A 544 -4.15 3.54 -11.10
C LEU A 544 -3.99 2.44 -10.04
N VAL A 545 -3.04 2.62 -9.12
CA VAL A 545 -2.70 1.68 -8.04
C VAL A 545 -3.77 1.61 -6.97
N ALA A 546 -4.24 2.77 -6.49
CA ALA A 546 -5.13 2.85 -5.34
C ALA A 546 -6.58 2.44 -5.68
N ASP A 547 -7.07 2.86 -6.84
CA ASP A 547 -8.50 2.83 -7.15
C ASP A 547 -8.82 2.00 -8.41
N VAL A 548 -8.10 2.23 -9.52
CA VAL A 548 -8.47 1.65 -10.82
C VAL A 548 -8.20 0.14 -10.88
N ILE A 549 -6.99 -0.32 -10.55
CA ILE A 549 -6.64 -1.75 -10.61
C ILE A 549 -7.55 -2.62 -9.72
N PRO A 550 -7.80 -2.25 -8.44
CA PRO A 550 -8.75 -2.99 -7.59
C PRO A 550 -10.18 -3.01 -8.17
N ASP A 551 -10.68 -1.88 -8.67
CA ASP A 551 -12.03 -1.76 -9.23
C ASP A 551 -12.20 -2.55 -10.53
N ILE A 552 -11.20 -2.59 -11.41
CA ILE A 552 -11.18 -3.46 -12.60
C ILE A 552 -11.29 -4.92 -12.16
N ALA A 553 -10.46 -5.33 -11.21
CA ALA A 553 -10.40 -6.72 -10.76
C ALA A 553 -11.72 -7.19 -10.14
N ASP A 554 -12.32 -6.38 -9.26
CA ASP A 554 -13.61 -6.68 -8.66
C ASP A 554 -14.75 -6.68 -9.69
N THR A 555 -14.72 -5.78 -10.68
CA THR A 555 -15.71 -5.75 -11.77
C THR A 555 -15.63 -7.00 -12.65
N LEU A 556 -14.43 -7.33 -13.12
CA LEU A 556 -14.16 -8.45 -14.03
C LEU A 556 -14.44 -9.82 -13.40
N LEU A 557 -14.20 -9.96 -12.09
CA LEU A 557 -14.46 -11.19 -11.34
C LEU A 557 -15.78 -11.18 -10.59
N SER A 558 -16.63 -10.17 -10.78
CA SER A 558 -17.93 -10.10 -10.12
C SER A 558 -18.83 -11.28 -10.51
N LYS A 559 -19.48 -11.91 -9.52
CA LYS A 559 -20.42 -13.02 -9.74
C LYS A 559 -21.49 -12.74 -10.79
N PRO A 560 -22.17 -11.56 -10.81
CA PRO A 560 -23.16 -11.26 -11.84
C PRO A 560 -22.58 -11.34 -13.24
N LEU A 561 -21.35 -10.85 -13.42
CA LEU A 561 -20.69 -10.82 -14.71
C LEU A 561 -20.29 -12.22 -15.17
N ILE A 562 -19.62 -12.99 -14.31
CA ILE A 562 -19.20 -14.35 -14.62
C ILE A 562 -20.40 -15.25 -14.92
N ARG A 563 -21.52 -15.09 -14.20
CA ARG A 563 -22.77 -15.79 -14.49
C ARG A 563 -23.31 -15.42 -15.87
N ARG A 564 -23.26 -14.14 -16.27
CA ARG A 564 -23.70 -13.67 -17.60
C ARG A 564 -22.81 -14.25 -18.72
N ILE A 565 -21.49 -14.20 -18.54
CA ILE A 565 -20.51 -14.73 -19.50
C ILE A 565 -20.73 -16.23 -19.71
N ILE A 566 -20.77 -17.03 -18.64
CA ILE A 566 -20.95 -18.49 -18.73
C ILE A 566 -22.28 -18.84 -19.42
N LEU A 567 -23.37 -18.13 -19.12
CA LEU A 567 -24.65 -18.36 -19.78
C LEU A 567 -24.60 -18.09 -21.28
N LYS A 568 -23.91 -17.03 -21.72
CA LYS A 568 -23.79 -16.69 -23.13
C LYS A 568 -22.88 -17.64 -23.90
N ILE A 569 -21.71 -17.99 -23.34
CA ILE A 569 -20.80 -18.97 -23.95
C ILE A 569 -21.54 -20.29 -24.21
N ARG A 570 -22.39 -20.73 -23.28
CA ARG A 570 -23.19 -21.95 -23.42
C ARG A 570 -24.34 -21.86 -24.44
N ASN A 571 -24.93 -20.69 -24.63
CA ASN A 571 -26.14 -20.52 -25.43
C ASN A 571 -25.90 -19.94 -26.84
N GLU A 572 -24.79 -19.22 -27.03
CA GLU A 572 -24.54 -18.37 -28.21
C GLU A 572 -23.19 -18.65 -28.89
N ASP A 573 -22.46 -19.72 -28.50
CA ASP A 573 -21.13 -20.11 -29.02
C ASP A 573 -20.07 -18.97 -28.96
N ALA A 574 -20.23 -18.02 -28.04
CA ALA A 574 -19.28 -16.92 -27.85
C ALA A 574 -18.01 -17.39 -27.11
N THR A 575 -16.86 -16.74 -27.34
CA THR A 575 -15.64 -17.01 -26.56
C THR A 575 -15.55 -16.12 -25.32
N LEU A 576 -14.78 -16.56 -24.31
CA LEU A 576 -14.56 -15.80 -23.06
C LEU A 576 -14.06 -14.37 -23.34
N VAL A 577 -13.06 -14.23 -24.20
CA VAL A 577 -12.45 -12.94 -24.55
C VAL A 577 -13.45 -12.02 -25.26
N GLN A 578 -14.23 -12.55 -26.21
CA GLN A 578 -15.23 -11.76 -26.95
C GLN A 578 -16.28 -11.17 -26.03
N GLU A 579 -16.77 -11.94 -25.06
CA GLU A 579 -17.76 -11.46 -24.11
C GLU A 579 -17.18 -10.46 -23.11
N LEU A 580 -15.93 -10.68 -22.65
CA LEU A 580 -15.25 -9.70 -21.80
C LEU A 580 -15.08 -8.35 -22.53
N MET A 581 -14.69 -8.35 -23.80
CA MET A 581 -14.60 -7.12 -24.62
C MET A 581 -15.96 -6.44 -24.78
N ALA A 582 -17.00 -7.19 -25.14
CA ALA A 582 -18.34 -6.66 -25.30
C ALA A 582 -18.90 -6.03 -24.00
N ILE A 583 -18.56 -6.62 -22.86
CA ILE A 583 -18.92 -6.08 -21.53
C ILE A 583 -18.17 -4.78 -21.24
N LEU A 584 -16.88 -4.68 -21.57
CA LEU A 584 -16.13 -3.44 -21.39
C LEU A 584 -16.68 -2.32 -22.24
N ASP A 585 -17.07 -2.59 -23.49
CA ASP A 585 -17.68 -1.61 -24.39
C ASP A 585 -19.01 -1.05 -23.87
N ASP A 586 -19.72 -1.82 -23.04
CA ASP A 586 -20.95 -1.40 -22.36
C ASP A 586 -20.67 -0.49 -21.15
N GLN A 587 -19.45 -0.45 -20.59
CA GLN A 587 -19.06 0.32 -19.39
C GLN A 587 -18.67 1.78 -19.69
N LYS A 588 -19.53 2.53 -20.38
CA LYS A 588 -19.25 3.92 -20.80
C LYS A 588 -19.21 4.95 -19.66
N GLU A 589 -19.64 4.56 -18.46
CA GLU A 589 -19.66 5.43 -17.27
C GLU A 589 -18.31 5.43 -16.52
N LYS A 590 -17.39 4.50 -16.84
CA LYS A 590 -16.08 4.40 -16.20
C LYS A 590 -15.06 5.39 -16.82
N PRO A 591 -14.04 5.83 -16.06
CA PRO A 591 -12.98 6.71 -16.57
C PRO A 591 -12.22 6.10 -17.75
N GLU A 592 -11.67 6.93 -18.64
CA GLU A 592 -10.88 6.47 -19.81
C GLU A 592 -9.69 5.59 -19.37
N GLU A 593 -8.99 5.98 -18.31
CA GLU A 593 -7.84 5.26 -17.74
C GLU A 593 -8.21 3.84 -17.27
N TRP A 594 -9.45 3.67 -16.78
CA TRP A 594 -9.98 2.37 -16.38
C TRP A 594 -10.23 1.49 -17.60
N ILE A 595 -10.81 2.07 -18.66
CA ILE A 595 -11.12 1.36 -19.90
C ILE A 595 -9.83 0.92 -20.60
N GLU A 596 -8.85 1.81 -20.73
CA GLU A 596 -7.53 1.51 -21.31
C GLU A 596 -6.85 0.35 -20.58
N GLU A 597 -6.80 0.40 -19.25
CA GLU A 597 -6.17 -0.65 -18.44
C GLU A 597 -6.89 -1.98 -18.57
N ALA A 598 -8.23 -1.98 -18.50
CA ALA A 598 -9.03 -3.19 -18.63
C ALA A 598 -8.89 -3.83 -20.02
N TRP A 599 -8.78 -3.01 -21.08
CA TRP A 599 -8.51 -3.49 -22.44
C TRP A 599 -7.14 -4.18 -22.54
N MET A 600 -6.08 -3.57 -22.00
CA MET A 600 -4.75 -4.17 -21.99
C MET A 600 -4.73 -5.52 -21.26
N TRP A 601 -5.51 -5.67 -20.19
CA TRP A 601 -5.64 -6.93 -19.47
C TRP A 601 -6.26 -8.01 -20.34
N ILE A 602 -7.35 -7.69 -21.04
CA ILE A 602 -8.03 -8.63 -21.94
C ILE A 602 -7.16 -8.99 -23.14
N GLU A 603 -6.44 -8.04 -23.73
CA GLU A 603 -5.52 -8.33 -24.84
C GLU A 603 -4.39 -9.26 -24.41
N THR A 604 -3.83 -9.02 -23.22
CA THR A 604 -2.82 -9.90 -22.63
C THR A 604 -3.37 -11.31 -22.43
N LEU A 605 -4.60 -11.44 -21.93
CA LEU A 605 -5.28 -12.72 -21.76
C LEU A 605 -5.54 -13.42 -23.10
N ASN A 606 -5.97 -12.68 -24.12
CA ASN A 606 -6.20 -13.21 -25.46
C ASN A 606 -4.93 -13.85 -26.05
N SER A 607 -3.76 -13.27 -25.76
CA SER A 607 -2.47 -13.83 -26.20
C SER A 607 -2.05 -15.11 -25.45
N GLN A 608 -2.70 -15.44 -24.33
CA GLN A 608 -2.38 -16.59 -23.48
C GLN A 608 -3.29 -17.80 -23.69
N PHE A 609 -4.44 -17.61 -24.35
CA PHE A 609 -5.41 -18.68 -24.57
C PHE A 609 -5.24 -19.32 -25.95
N ASP A 610 -4.98 -20.62 -25.96
CA ASP A 610 -5.08 -21.46 -27.16
C ASP A 610 -6.51 -21.99 -27.31
N ASP A 611 -7.01 -22.07 -28.56
CA ASP A 611 -8.35 -22.57 -28.91
C ASP A 611 -8.63 -24.01 -28.43
N GLU A 612 -7.58 -24.80 -28.15
CA GLU A 612 -7.69 -26.18 -27.65
C GLU A 612 -7.86 -26.27 -26.12
N THR A 613 -7.74 -25.16 -25.40
CA THR A 613 -7.79 -25.15 -23.93
C THR A 613 -9.25 -25.25 -23.44
N PRO A 614 -9.59 -26.20 -22.54
CA PRO A 614 -10.94 -26.28 -21.96
C PRO A 614 -11.37 -24.98 -21.27
N LEU A 615 -12.66 -24.64 -21.34
CA LEU A 615 -13.20 -23.40 -20.79
C LEU A 615 -12.98 -23.31 -19.27
N SER A 616 -13.10 -24.42 -18.53
CA SER A 616 -12.82 -24.48 -17.09
C SER A 616 -11.40 -24.00 -16.76
N LYS A 617 -10.42 -24.38 -17.58
CA LYS A 617 -9.03 -23.96 -17.45
C LYS A 617 -8.83 -22.51 -17.87
N GLN A 618 -9.47 -22.05 -18.95
CA GLN A 618 -9.45 -20.64 -19.35
C GLN A 618 -10.01 -19.72 -18.26
N LEU A 619 -11.14 -20.08 -17.63
CA LEU A 619 -11.74 -19.32 -16.53
C LEU A 619 -10.83 -19.30 -15.28
N MET A 620 -10.17 -20.42 -14.97
CA MET A 620 -9.21 -20.50 -13.87
C MET A 620 -7.96 -19.63 -14.14
N ASP A 621 -7.40 -19.70 -15.34
CA ASP A 621 -6.23 -18.91 -15.74
C ASP A 621 -6.58 -17.41 -15.77
N PHE A 622 -7.79 -17.05 -16.20
CA PHE A 622 -8.33 -15.70 -16.09
C PHE A 622 -8.40 -15.22 -14.63
N GLN A 623 -8.98 -16.02 -13.74
CA GLN A 623 -9.04 -15.68 -12.31
C GLN A 623 -7.62 -15.51 -11.73
N ARG A 624 -6.69 -16.41 -12.05
CA ARG A 624 -5.29 -16.33 -11.60
C ARG A 624 -4.61 -15.05 -12.08
N PHE A 625 -4.80 -14.70 -13.35
CA PHE A 625 -4.24 -13.50 -13.94
C PHE A 625 -4.68 -12.23 -13.20
N VAL A 626 -5.98 -12.08 -12.96
CA VAL A 626 -6.53 -10.90 -12.26
C VAL A 626 -6.00 -10.82 -10.82
N HIS A 627 -5.93 -11.93 -10.10
CA HIS A 627 -5.37 -11.97 -8.73
C HIS A 627 -3.88 -11.64 -8.66
N ASN A 628 -3.12 -11.96 -9.71
CA ASN A 628 -1.70 -11.60 -9.81
C ASN A 628 -1.53 -10.10 -10.10
N LYS A 629 -2.40 -9.52 -10.93
CA LYS A 629 -2.39 -8.08 -11.22
C LYS A 629 -2.63 -7.22 -9.97
N VAL A 630 -3.56 -7.60 -9.12
CA VAL A 630 -3.83 -6.88 -7.85
C VAL A 630 -2.75 -7.12 -6.79
N GLY A 631 -2.17 -8.31 -6.75
CA GLY A 631 -1.14 -8.65 -5.76
C GLY A 631 0.24 -8.08 -6.09
N GLU A 632 0.85 -8.55 -7.17
CA GLU A 632 2.23 -8.20 -7.53
C GLU A 632 2.30 -6.94 -8.39
N GLY A 633 1.27 -6.70 -9.23
CA GLY A 633 1.22 -5.59 -10.18
C GLY A 633 1.09 -4.21 -9.56
N VAL A 634 0.75 -4.12 -8.26
CA VAL A 634 0.53 -2.86 -7.53
C VAL A 634 1.76 -2.47 -6.69
N THR A 635 2.80 -3.31 -6.65
CA THR A 635 4.03 -3.00 -5.94
C THR A 635 4.77 -1.82 -6.58
N ALA A 636 5.50 -1.06 -5.76
CA ALA A 636 6.33 0.05 -6.21
C ALA A 636 7.22 -0.28 -7.42
N ARG A 637 7.90 -1.44 -7.37
CA ARG A 637 8.79 -1.92 -8.43
C ARG A 637 8.03 -2.31 -9.69
N ALA A 638 6.85 -2.93 -9.56
CA ALA A 638 6.03 -3.28 -10.72
C ALA A 638 5.53 -2.04 -11.46
N ILE A 639 5.14 -1.00 -10.73
CA ILE A 639 4.67 0.26 -11.34
C ILE A 639 5.82 1.01 -12.01
N ALA A 640 6.99 1.09 -11.38
CA ALA A 640 8.17 1.66 -12.03
C ALA A 640 8.55 0.88 -13.31
N GLY A 641 8.50 -0.46 -13.25
CA GLY A 641 8.70 -1.30 -14.43
C GLY A 641 7.66 -1.09 -15.53
N LYS A 642 6.41 -0.75 -15.16
CA LYS A 642 5.37 -0.36 -16.13
C LYS A 642 5.69 0.99 -16.79
N VAL A 643 6.09 2.00 -16.01
CA VAL A 643 6.53 3.29 -16.56
C VAL A 643 7.72 3.10 -17.50
N GLU A 644 8.68 2.26 -17.10
CA GLU A 644 9.82 1.90 -17.93
C GLU A 644 9.41 1.23 -19.24
N HIS A 645 8.48 0.27 -19.19
CA HIS A 645 7.97 -0.38 -20.40
C HIS A 645 7.33 0.62 -21.36
N GLU A 646 6.44 1.49 -20.86
CA GLU A 646 5.76 2.52 -21.64
C GLU A 646 6.73 3.54 -22.27
N ALA A 647 7.77 3.92 -21.52
CA ALA A 647 8.84 4.79 -22.02
C ALA A 647 9.64 4.09 -23.14
N ASN A 648 10.04 2.83 -22.93
CA ASN A 648 10.83 2.06 -23.88
C ASN A 648 10.07 1.80 -25.19
N VAL A 649 8.75 1.53 -25.12
CA VAL A 649 7.91 1.33 -26.31
C VAL A 649 7.84 2.62 -27.15
N ARG A 650 7.65 3.78 -26.50
CA ARG A 650 7.63 5.08 -27.17
C ARG A 650 9.00 5.46 -27.75
N GLU A 651 10.09 5.18 -27.02
CA GLU A 651 11.45 5.37 -27.52
C GLU A 651 11.73 4.50 -28.76
N GLN A 652 11.29 3.24 -28.77
CA GLN A 652 11.46 2.35 -29.92
C GLN A 652 10.66 2.81 -31.14
N ALA A 653 9.42 3.29 -30.94
CA ALA A 653 8.61 3.85 -32.02
C ALA A 653 9.29 5.08 -32.66
N TYR A 654 9.79 6.00 -31.84
CA TYR A 654 10.55 7.15 -32.32
C TYR A 654 11.86 6.74 -33.01
N GLN A 655 12.60 5.77 -32.47
CA GLN A 655 13.82 5.29 -33.12
C GLN A 655 13.53 4.67 -34.49
N ALA A 656 12.42 3.94 -34.65
CA ALA A 656 12.00 3.40 -35.94
C ALA A 656 11.68 4.52 -36.96
N GLU A 657 11.06 5.62 -36.51
CA GLU A 657 10.83 6.80 -37.36
C GLU A 657 12.15 7.48 -37.77
N VAL A 658 13.09 7.61 -36.83
CA VAL A 658 14.43 8.17 -37.11
C VAL A 658 15.21 7.29 -38.08
N ASP A 659 15.15 5.96 -37.93
CA ASP A 659 15.82 5.02 -38.82
C ASP A 659 15.21 5.07 -40.24
N ALA A 660 13.88 5.17 -40.35
CA ALA A 660 13.19 5.37 -41.63
C ALA A 660 13.58 6.72 -42.29
N TRP A 661 13.67 7.78 -41.49
CA TRP A 661 14.15 9.09 -41.94
C TRP A 661 15.60 9.03 -42.42
N GLN A 662 16.49 8.34 -41.68
CA GLN A 662 17.89 8.19 -42.07
C GLN A 662 18.04 7.42 -43.38
N ALA A 663 17.28 6.33 -43.56
CA ALA A 663 17.25 5.57 -44.79
C ALA A 663 16.78 6.41 -45.99
N GLU A 664 15.81 7.30 -45.78
CA GLU A 664 15.33 8.23 -46.81
C GLU A 664 16.36 9.33 -47.13
N CYS A 665 17.03 9.86 -46.11
CA CYS A 665 18.16 10.79 -46.29
C CYS A 665 19.29 10.15 -47.09
N ASP A 666 19.67 8.92 -46.77
CA ASP A 666 20.73 8.18 -47.48
C ASP A 666 20.32 7.93 -48.94
N ARG A 667 19.06 7.58 -49.19
CA ARG A 667 18.50 7.41 -50.55
C ARG A 667 18.56 8.71 -51.36
N ILE A 668 18.20 9.84 -50.76
CA ILE A 668 18.27 11.16 -51.41
C ILE A 668 19.72 11.55 -51.66
N GLU A 669 20.63 11.25 -50.74
CA GLU A 669 22.06 11.52 -50.88
C GLU A 669 22.69 10.66 -52.01
N GLU A 670 22.28 9.41 -52.17
CA GLU A 670 22.65 8.56 -53.32
C GLU A 670 22.19 9.15 -54.66
N ILE A 671 21.03 9.82 -54.69
CA ILE A 671 20.50 10.51 -55.88
C ILE A 671 21.23 11.85 -56.12
N ASN A 672 21.55 12.59 -55.07
CA ASN A 672 22.19 13.90 -55.15
C ASN A 672 23.68 13.81 -55.51
N LYS A 673 24.38 12.75 -55.09
CA LYS A 673 25.79 12.54 -55.42
C LYS A 673 26.10 12.57 -56.93
N PRO A 674 25.43 11.79 -57.81
CA PRO A 674 25.65 11.87 -59.25
C PRO A 674 25.17 13.21 -59.85
N ILE A 675 24.20 13.89 -59.24
CA ILE A 675 23.79 15.24 -59.64
C ILE A 675 24.92 16.25 -59.38
N ARG A 676 25.56 16.18 -58.21
CA ARG A 676 26.72 17.02 -57.86
C ARG A 676 27.91 16.73 -58.76
N GLU A 677 28.21 15.46 -59.04
CA GLU A 677 29.27 15.07 -59.98
C GLU A 677 28.98 15.57 -61.41
N HIS A 678 27.74 15.45 -61.89
CA HIS A 678 27.30 15.96 -63.19
C HIS A 678 27.44 17.49 -63.29
N ASN A 679 26.98 18.21 -62.27
CA ASN A 679 27.07 19.67 -62.22
C ASN A 679 28.51 20.17 -62.09
N ALA A 680 29.36 19.46 -61.34
CA ALA A 680 30.80 19.72 -61.26
C ALA A 680 31.46 19.50 -62.62
N ARG A 681 31.11 18.43 -63.35
CA ARG A 681 31.62 18.16 -64.69
C ARG A 681 31.20 19.22 -65.71
N ARG A 682 29.96 19.71 -65.62
CA ARG A 682 29.47 20.86 -66.41
C ARG A 682 30.31 22.10 -66.13
N ALA A 683 30.58 22.42 -64.86
CA ALA A 683 31.38 23.58 -64.48
C ALA A 683 32.83 23.48 -64.98
N GLU A 684 33.43 22.29 -64.89
CA GLU A 684 34.76 21.99 -65.43
C GLU A 684 34.80 22.19 -66.95
N LEU A 685 33.85 21.62 -67.69
CA LEU A 685 33.77 21.75 -69.16
C LEU A 685 33.57 23.20 -69.62
N LEU A 686 32.74 23.97 -68.91
CA LEU A 686 32.55 25.40 -69.17
C LEU A 686 33.84 26.20 -68.88
N SER A 687 34.54 25.88 -67.80
CA SER A 687 35.83 26.49 -67.43
C SER A 687 36.93 26.17 -68.46
N ASP A 688 37.08 24.90 -68.82
CA ASP A 688 38.05 24.43 -69.81
C ASP A 688 37.81 25.05 -71.19
N THR A 689 36.55 25.17 -71.60
CA THR A 689 36.19 25.79 -72.89
C THR A 689 36.51 27.28 -72.91
N ARG A 690 36.29 27.99 -71.79
CA ARG A 690 36.71 29.39 -71.63
C ARG A 690 38.24 29.52 -71.68
N ALA A 691 38.97 28.62 -71.04
CA ALA A 691 40.43 28.61 -71.02
C ALA A 691 41.03 28.29 -72.41
N ARG A 692 40.46 27.33 -73.15
CA ARG A 692 40.88 27.01 -74.52
C ARG A 692 40.62 28.18 -75.47
N TYR A 693 39.45 28.82 -75.37
CA TYR A 693 39.16 29.99 -76.19
C TYR A 693 40.07 31.18 -75.89
N SER A 694 40.42 31.43 -74.63
CA SER A 694 41.36 32.51 -74.28
C SER A 694 42.77 32.24 -74.82
N ALA A 695 43.22 30.98 -74.77
CA ALA A 695 44.47 30.56 -75.40
C ALA A 695 44.43 30.69 -76.93
N GLU A 696 43.35 30.22 -77.58
CA GLU A 696 43.14 30.36 -79.03
C GLU A 696 43.14 31.83 -79.47
N LYS A 697 42.45 32.71 -78.72
CA LYS A 697 42.41 34.14 -78.99
C LYS A 697 43.78 34.81 -78.83
N LYS A 698 44.56 34.40 -77.81
CA LYS A 698 45.92 34.87 -77.61
C LYS A 698 46.84 34.45 -78.76
N THR A 699 46.74 33.19 -79.19
CA THR A 699 47.50 32.66 -80.32
C THR A 699 47.12 33.37 -81.63
N TYR A 700 45.83 33.67 -81.82
CA TYR A 700 45.36 34.48 -82.95
C TYR A 700 45.92 35.91 -82.93
N GLN A 701 45.93 36.58 -81.77
CA GLN A 701 46.54 37.91 -81.63
C GLN A 701 48.03 37.90 -81.95
N GLU A 702 48.78 36.92 -81.47
CA GLU A 702 50.21 36.75 -81.78
C GLU A 702 50.44 36.51 -83.28
N GLN A 703 49.58 35.71 -83.92
CA GLN A 703 49.63 35.50 -85.37
C GLN A 703 49.23 36.74 -86.17
N LEU A 704 48.28 37.54 -85.68
CA LEU A 704 47.84 38.79 -86.29
C LEU A 704 48.95 39.84 -86.25
N GLU A 705 49.63 40.00 -85.11
CA GLU A 705 50.78 40.88 -84.96
C GLU A 705 51.94 40.48 -85.88
N LYS A 706 52.18 39.17 -86.03
CA LYS A 706 53.17 38.64 -86.97
C LYS A 706 52.78 38.92 -88.42
N TYR A 707 51.52 38.72 -88.78
CA TYR A 707 50.99 39.06 -90.09
C TYR A 707 51.10 40.57 -90.40
N GLU A 708 50.81 41.44 -89.44
CA GLU A 708 50.93 42.89 -89.62
C GLU A 708 52.39 43.33 -89.83
N LYS A 709 53.33 42.73 -89.10
CA LYS A 709 54.77 42.93 -89.34
C LYS A 709 55.22 42.44 -90.71
N ASP A 710 54.81 41.23 -91.10
CA ASP A 710 55.19 40.63 -92.38
C ASP A 710 54.55 41.38 -93.57
N LYS A 711 53.31 41.85 -93.41
CA LYS A 711 52.62 42.69 -94.41
C LYS A 711 53.29 44.06 -94.54
N SER A 712 53.68 44.69 -93.43
CA SER A 712 54.42 45.96 -93.46
C SER A 712 55.79 45.82 -94.13
N ALA A 713 56.47 44.68 -93.94
CA ALA A 713 57.72 44.37 -94.63
C ALA A 713 57.52 44.11 -96.13
N TYR A 714 56.44 43.41 -96.51
CA TYR A 714 56.06 43.20 -97.91
C TYR A 714 55.75 44.53 -98.61
N ASP A 715 54.94 45.40 -97.99
CA ASP A 715 54.55 46.70 -98.57
C ASP A 715 55.78 47.60 -98.82
N LYS A 716 56.75 47.61 -97.90
CA LYS A 716 58.04 48.32 -98.09
C LYS A 716 58.86 47.73 -99.25
N ALA A 717 58.95 46.41 -99.36
CA ALA A 717 59.68 45.75 -100.45
C ALA A 717 58.99 45.97 -101.82
N TYR A 718 57.66 46.06 -101.84
CA TYR A 718 56.87 46.32 -103.04
C TYR A 718 57.01 47.77 -103.53
N GLU A 719 57.05 48.75 -102.62
CA GLU A 719 57.37 50.15 -102.96
C GLU A 719 58.79 50.32 -103.52
N GLU A 720 59.76 49.61 -102.93
CA GLU A 720 61.15 49.62 -103.41
C GLU A 720 61.28 48.95 -104.80
N TYR A 721 60.50 47.89 -105.07
CA TYR A 721 60.37 47.30 -106.39
C TYR A 721 59.79 48.29 -107.41
N ARG A 722 58.68 48.98 -107.08
CA ARG A 722 58.07 49.99 -107.97
C ARG A 722 59.04 51.13 -108.31
N TRP A 723 59.81 51.60 -107.33
CA TRP A 723 60.82 52.64 -107.55
C TRP A 723 61.95 52.17 -108.49
N LYS A 724 62.47 50.95 -108.29
CA LYS A 724 63.51 50.36 -109.16
C LYS A 724 63.00 50.06 -110.58
N LEU A 725 61.73 49.68 -110.72
CA LEU A 725 61.08 49.47 -112.02
C LEU A 725 60.90 50.80 -112.78
N ALA A 726 60.53 51.88 -112.11
CA ALA A 726 60.41 53.21 -112.71
C ALA A 726 61.77 53.74 -113.20
N GLN A 727 62.85 53.53 -112.44
CA GLN A 727 64.21 53.86 -112.89
C GLN A 727 64.65 53.03 -114.10
N HIS A 728 64.31 51.74 -114.15
CA HIS A 728 64.61 50.89 -115.31
C HIS A 728 63.91 51.38 -116.58
N GLN A 729 62.64 51.78 -116.47
CA GLN A 729 61.86 52.31 -117.60
C GLN A 729 62.43 53.64 -118.13
N ASP A 730 62.91 54.52 -117.25
CA ASP A 730 63.49 55.81 -117.64
C ASP A 730 64.87 55.67 -118.33
N VAL A 731 65.68 54.68 -117.90
CA VAL A 731 66.95 54.32 -118.56
C VAL A 731 66.71 53.66 -119.91
N LYS A 732 65.69 52.78 -120.02
CA LYS A 732 65.28 52.16 -121.29
C LYS A 732 64.78 53.20 -122.30
N ARG A 733 63.98 54.18 -121.87
CA ARG A 733 63.46 55.25 -122.74
C ARG A 733 64.57 56.12 -123.31
N LYS A 734 65.55 56.51 -122.48
CA LYS A 734 66.73 57.28 -122.93
C LYS A 734 67.63 56.49 -123.88
N TYR A 735 67.76 55.17 -123.68
CA TYR A 735 68.45 54.29 -124.61
C TYR A 735 67.73 54.21 -125.97
N GLU A 736 66.40 54.04 -125.98
CA GLU A 736 65.59 53.98 -127.21
C GLU A 736 65.55 55.34 -127.96
N GLU A 737 65.46 56.47 -127.26
CA GLU A 737 65.53 57.82 -127.84
C GLU A 737 66.90 58.11 -128.50
N LEU A 738 68.00 57.67 -127.88
CA LEU A 738 69.36 57.80 -128.45
C LEU A 738 69.61 56.81 -129.61
N LEU A 739 68.98 55.64 -129.59
CA LEU A 739 69.00 54.65 -130.67
C LEU A 739 68.23 55.12 -131.91
N GLU A 740 67.20 55.96 -131.75
CA GLU A 740 66.49 56.59 -132.87
C GLU A 740 67.25 57.81 -133.43
N LEU A 741 67.90 58.64 -132.59
CA LEU A 741 68.73 59.76 -133.06
C LEU A 741 69.95 59.29 -133.88
N SER A 742 70.55 58.15 -133.53
CA SER A 742 71.68 57.57 -134.28
C SER A 742 71.31 57.09 -135.69
N LYS A 743 70.02 57.01 -136.04
CA LYS A 743 69.55 56.67 -137.40
C LYS A 743 69.49 57.90 -138.31
N THR A 744 69.57 59.12 -137.77
CA THR A 744 69.43 60.38 -138.52
C THR A 744 70.67 61.28 -138.51
N ASP A 745 71.65 61.05 -137.63
CA ASP A 745 72.94 61.78 -137.60
C ASP A 745 74.13 60.80 -137.38
N PRO A 746 75.04 60.60 -138.35
CA PRO A 746 76.13 59.61 -138.29
C PRO A 746 77.24 59.92 -137.27
N THR A 747 77.14 61.00 -136.49
CA THR A 747 78.13 61.37 -135.47
C THR A 747 77.73 61.03 -134.02
N THR A 748 76.61 60.32 -133.83
CA THR A 748 76.07 60.00 -132.49
C THR A 748 76.56 58.64 -131.96
N GLU A 749 77.39 58.63 -130.90
CA GLU A 749 77.82 57.39 -130.20
C GLU A 749 76.70 56.84 -129.28
N VAL A 750 76.31 55.57 -129.50
CA VAL A 750 75.27 54.88 -128.70
C VAL A 750 75.91 54.10 -127.54
N PRO A 751 75.54 54.35 -126.27
CA PRO A 751 76.03 53.58 -125.11
C PRO A 751 75.45 52.15 -125.04
N PRO A 752 76.04 51.21 -124.27
CA PRO A 752 75.60 49.81 -124.21
C PRO A 752 74.19 49.61 -123.60
N PRO A 753 73.50 48.49 -123.94
CA PRO A 753 72.11 48.23 -123.56
C PRO A 753 71.89 48.02 -122.04
N PRO A 754 70.70 48.39 -121.51
CA PRO A 754 70.41 48.32 -120.07
C PRO A 754 70.30 46.88 -119.51
N PRO A 755 70.69 46.64 -118.24
CA PRO A 755 70.58 45.33 -117.57
C PRO A 755 69.11 44.87 -117.35
N PRO A 756 68.87 43.57 -117.05
CA PRO A 756 67.53 42.98 -116.95
C PRO A 756 66.67 43.56 -115.82
N PRO A 757 65.32 43.51 -115.94
CA PRO A 757 64.40 44.15 -115.01
C PRO A 757 64.43 43.50 -113.60
N PRO A 758 64.16 44.28 -112.53
CA PRO A 758 64.08 43.77 -111.16
C PRO A 758 62.93 42.75 -110.99
N LYS A 759 63.12 41.75 -110.11
CA LYS A 759 62.11 40.71 -109.79
C LYS A 759 61.11 41.19 -108.74
N GLU A 760 59.82 40.92 -108.97
CA GLU A 760 58.73 41.23 -108.04
C GLU A 760 58.73 40.26 -106.83
N PRO A 761 58.48 40.74 -105.59
CA PRO A 761 58.39 39.87 -104.41
C PRO A 761 57.15 38.98 -104.46
N THR A 762 57.35 37.66 -104.35
CA THR A 762 56.39 36.64 -104.82
C THR A 762 55.32 36.18 -103.83
N GLU A 763 55.28 36.61 -102.56
CA GLU A 763 54.28 36.09 -101.61
C GLU A 763 53.69 37.16 -100.70
N LEU A 764 52.38 37.42 -100.87
CA LEU A 764 51.57 38.17 -99.91
C LEU A 764 51.32 37.29 -98.68
N PRO A 765 51.65 37.74 -97.46
CA PRO A 765 51.36 36.98 -96.26
C PRO A 765 49.84 36.76 -96.13
N ARG A 766 49.41 35.58 -95.67
CA ARG A 766 47.98 35.23 -95.50
C ARG A 766 47.49 35.73 -94.14
N LYS A 767 46.35 36.44 -94.14
CA LYS A 767 45.72 36.90 -92.90
C LYS A 767 45.26 35.70 -92.05
N PRO A 768 45.59 35.61 -90.75
CA PRO A 768 45.10 34.56 -89.89
C PRO A 768 43.58 34.63 -89.73
N VAL A 769 42.96 33.48 -89.49
CA VAL A 769 41.50 33.32 -89.36
C VAL A 769 41.11 33.47 -87.88
N GLU A 770 40.12 34.31 -87.59
CA GLU A 770 39.64 34.54 -86.23
C GLU A 770 38.94 33.29 -85.68
N PRO A 771 39.20 32.89 -84.41
CA PRO A 771 38.52 31.75 -83.82
C PRO A 771 37.00 32.00 -83.71
N PRO A 772 36.16 30.96 -83.83
CA PRO A 772 34.70 31.08 -83.72
C PRO A 772 34.27 31.67 -82.37
N PRO A 773 33.13 32.38 -82.29
CA PRO A 773 32.66 33.01 -81.05
C PRO A 773 32.49 32.01 -79.90
N LEU A 774 32.69 32.48 -78.66
CA LEU A 774 32.62 31.64 -77.46
C LEU A 774 31.17 31.31 -77.07
N GLU A 775 30.22 32.22 -77.26
CA GLU A 775 28.83 32.03 -76.80
C GLU A 775 28.13 30.80 -77.40
N PRO A 776 28.24 30.48 -78.71
CA PRO A 776 27.67 29.25 -79.28
C PRO A 776 28.27 27.97 -78.68
N ARG A 777 29.57 27.99 -78.35
CA ARG A 777 30.26 26.84 -77.75
C ARG A 777 29.81 26.61 -76.30
N LEU A 778 29.60 27.68 -75.54
CA LEU A 778 29.06 27.59 -74.20
C LEU A 778 27.61 27.10 -74.21
N ARG A 779 26.77 27.64 -75.11
CA ARG A 779 25.37 27.17 -75.26
C ARG A 779 25.27 25.69 -75.60
N ALA A 780 26.13 25.18 -76.50
CA ALA A 780 26.16 23.76 -76.81
C ALA A 780 26.45 22.90 -75.56
N ILE A 781 27.40 23.32 -74.71
CA ILE A 781 27.70 22.62 -73.45
C ILE A 781 26.54 22.76 -72.46
N GLU A 782 25.87 23.90 -72.41
CA GLU A 782 24.71 24.11 -71.53
C GLU A 782 23.48 23.29 -71.97
N GLU A 783 23.33 23.03 -73.27
CA GLU A 783 22.30 22.17 -73.86
C GLU A 783 22.62 20.68 -73.67
N ASP A 784 23.88 20.27 -73.90
CA ASP A 784 24.34 18.88 -73.75
C ASP A 784 24.47 18.46 -72.28
N TYR A 785 24.75 19.40 -71.36
CA TYR A 785 24.84 19.20 -69.91
C TYR A 785 23.93 20.19 -69.16
N PRO A 786 22.62 19.90 -69.05
CA PRO A 786 21.67 20.76 -68.35
C PRO A 786 21.92 20.76 -66.83
N LEU A 787 21.72 21.91 -66.18
CA LEU A 787 21.86 22.02 -64.72
C LEU A 787 20.77 21.17 -64.04
N LYS A 788 21.19 20.20 -63.21
CA LYS A 788 20.27 19.37 -62.42
C LYS A 788 20.14 19.94 -61.01
N GLN A 789 18.94 19.93 -60.45
CA GLN A 789 18.68 20.40 -59.07
C GLN A 789 18.76 19.22 -58.09
N GLU A 790 19.42 19.44 -56.96
CA GLU A 790 19.44 18.49 -55.84
C GLU A 790 18.05 18.42 -55.18
N GLN A 791 17.67 17.24 -54.71
CA GLN A 791 16.47 17.04 -53.91
C GLN A 791 16.76 17.48 -52.45
N PRO A 792 15.85 18.21 -51.79
CA PRO A 792 16.02 18.59 -50.40
C PRO A 792 15.93 17.38 -49.48
N LEU A 793 16.75 17.35 -48.42
CA LEU A 793 16.64 16.33 -47.38
C LEU A 793 15.40 16.60 -46.52
N PRO A 794 14.65 15.56 -46.12
CA PRO A 794 13.52 15.71 -45.21
C PRO A 794 13.98 16.18 -43.83
N GLU A 795 13.12 16.92 -43.13
CA GLU A 795 13.39 17.36 -41.75
C GLU A 795 13.40 16.16 -40.80
N LYS A 796 14.29 16.19 -39.79
CA LYS A 796 14.40 15.12 -38.82
C LYS A 796 13.12 15.09 -37.95
N PRO A 797 12.51 13.91 -37.72
CA PRO A 797 11.37 13.82 -36.81
C PRO A 797 11.76 14.29 -35.40
N GLU A 798 10.91 15.08 -34.77
CA GLU A 798 11.07 15.52 -33.38
C GLU A 798 10.41 14.50 -32.43
N PRO A 799 11.01 14.24 -31.25
CA PRO A 799 10.39 13.36 -30.27
C PRO A 799 9.09 13.96 -29.77
N SER A 800 8.06 13.12 -29.57
CA SER A 800 6.79 13.57 -29.02
C SER A 800 6.95 14.04 -27.57
N GLU A 801 6.14 15.03 -27.17
CA GLU A 801 6.14 15.56 -25.80
C GLU A 801 5.85 14.45 -24.77
N GLU A 802 4.92 13.56 -25.09
CA GLU A 802 4.52 12.44 -24.25
C GLU A 802 5.68 11.44 -24.04
N MET A 803 6.42 11.09 -25.10
CA MET A 803 7.60 10.22 -24.97
C MET A 803 8.60 10.81 -23.96
N LEU A 804 8.91 12.09 -24.07
CA LEU A 804 9.85 12.76 -23.19
C LEU A 804 9.37 12.77 -21.73
N LEU A 805 8.06 12.99 -21.48
CA LEU A 805 7.48 12.93 -20.14
C LEU A 805 7.61 11.53 -19.50
N TYR A 806 7.34 10.46 -20.26
CA TYR A 806 7.49 9.09 -19.76
C TYR A 806 8.95 8.71 -19.49
N VAL A 807 9.86 9.17 -20.34
CA VAL A 807 11.31 8.96 -20.17
C VAL A 807 11.82 9.66 -18.91
N ASP A 808 11.46 10.93 -18.74
CA ASP A 808 11.83 11.71 -17.55
C ASP A 808 11.28 11.03 -16.28
N LEU A 809 9.99 10.64 -16.27
CA LEU A 809 9.39 9.98 -15.13
C LEU A 809 10.01 8.61 -14.83
N ARG A 810 10.34 7.80 -15.87
CA ARG A 810 11.06 6.54 -15.73
C ARG A 810 12.40 6.76 -15.01
N ASP A 811 13.19 7.71 -15.52
CA ASP A 811 14.54 7.96 -15.02
C ASP A 811 14.48 8.48 -13.58
N LEU A 812 13.54 9.37 -13.28
CA LEU A 812 13.23 9.84 -11.91
C LEU A 812 12.87 8.67 -10.98
N LEU A 813 11.89 7.83 -11.33
CA LEU A 813 11.45 6.73 -10.48
C LEU A 813 12.54 5.68 -10.26
N ASN A 814 13.26 5.30 -11.31
CA ASN A 814 14.36 4.33 -11.22
C ASN A 814 15.54 4.87 -10.41
N GLU A 815 15.89 6.14 -10.57
CA GLU A 815 16.90 6.79 -9.74
C GLU A 815 16.48 6.81 -8.27
N LYS A 816 15.22 7.14 -7.97
CA LYS A 816 14.73 7.15 -6.59
C LYS A 816 14.69 5.76 -5.98
N LEU A 817 14.25 4.73 -6.72
CA LEU A 817 14.27 3.34 -6.26
C LEU A 817 15.70 2.87 -5.93
N LEU A 818 16.66 3.15 -6.80
CA LEU A 818 18.08 2.80 -6.58
C LEU A 818 18.69 3.54 -5.39
N LYS A 819 18.39 4.84 -5.25
CA LYS A 819 18.80 5.59 -4.05
C LYS A 819 18.16 4.99 -2.81
N MET A 820 16.89 4.63 -2.86
CA MET A 820 16.17 4.06 -1.72
C MET A 820 16.76 2.73 -1.25
N ASP A 821 17.15 1.83 -2.16
CA ASP A 821 17.91 0.60 -1.81
C ASP A 821 19.20 0.95 -1.04
N SER A 822 19.98 1.93 -1.53
CA SER A 822 21.24 2.32 -0.88
C SER A 822 21.06 3.03 0.47
N HIS A 823 19.95 3.75 0.65
CA HIS A 823 19.60 4.41 1.90
C HIS A 823 19.02 3.41 2.90
N GLN A 824 18.27 2.41 2.44
CA GLN A 824 17.79 1.29 3.24
C GLN A 824 18.95 0.56 3.92
N ASP A 825 19.96 0.10 3.17
CA ASP A 825 21.10 -0.64 3.73
C ASP A 825 21.84 0.15 4.83
N LYS A 826 21.97 1.47 4.63
CA LYS A 826 22.57 2.38 5.62
C LYS A 826 21.71 2.51 6.86
N MET A 827 20.38 2.65 6.69
CA MET A 827 19.45 2.74 7.81
C MET A 827 19.41 1.43 8.59
N GLU A 828 19.32 0.28 7.93
CA GLU A 828 19.40 -1.04 8.57
C GLU A 828 20.66 -1.17 9.45
N SER A 829 21.82 -0.78 8.89
CA SER A 829 23.09 -0.82 9.61
C SER A 829 23.11 0.14 10.82
N LEU A 830 22.59 1.35 10.66
CA LEU A 830 22.48 2.37 11.72
C LEU A 830 21.59 1.88 12.87
N PHE A 831 20.42 1.34 12.55
CA PHE A 831 19.46 0.82 13.52
C PHE A 831 19.99 -0.44 14.22
N ALA A 832 20.65 -1.35 13.50
CA ALA A 832 21.30 -2.51 14.10
C ALA A 832 22.42 -2.10 15.08
N GLU A 833 23.28 -1.16 14.70
CA GLU A 833 24.33 -0.64 15.59
C GLU A 833 23.72 0.05 16.83
N ARG A 834 22.63 0.81 16.66
CA ARG A 834 21.95 1.44 17.80
C ARG A 834 21.31 0.42 18.72
N LEU A 835 20.67 -0.62 18.20
CA LEU A 835 20.10 -1.71 19.00
C LEU A 835 21.17 -2.39 19.87
N ASP A 836 22.35 -2.66 19.31
CA ASP A 836 23.48 -3.23 20.05
C ASP A 836 24.00 -2.27 21.14
N LYS A 837 24.05 -0.96 20.85
CA LYS A 837 24.42 0.07 21.84
C LYS A 837 23.37 0.25 22.94
N LEU A 838 22.08 0.21 22.59
CA LEU A 838 20.96 0.30 23.55
C LEU A 838 21.04 -0.80 24.60
N ALA A 839 21.43 -2.01 24.20
CA ALA A 839 21.66 -3.12 25.12
C ALA A 839 22.76 -2.81 26.17
N ALA A 840 23.82 -2.12 25.74
CA ALA A 840 24.96 -1.76 26.58
C ALA A 840 24.69 -0.50 27.45
N GLU A 841 24.06 0.52 26.88
CA GLU A 841 23.79 1.83 27.51
C GLU A 841 22.58 1.81 28.44
N GLY A 842 21.59 0.93 28.21
CA GLY A 842 20.39 0.82 29.05
C GLY A 842 20.68 0.47 30.52
N THR A 843 21.86 -0.10 30.82
CA THR A 843 22.31 -0.36 32.19
C THR A 843 22.94 0.86 32.89
N SER A 844 23.35 1.90 32.15
CA SER A 844 24.02 3.10 32.67
C SER A 844 23.13 4.36 32.67
N ALA A 845 22.06 4.38 31.87
CA ALA A 845 21.13 5.48 31.70
C ALA A 845 20.01 5.60 32.78
N THR A 846 20.17 5.01 33.96
CA THR A 846 19.12 4.96 35.00
C THR A 846 18.87 6.29 35.72
N LYS A 847 19.78 7.27 35.59
CA LYS A 847 19.73 8.53 36.34
C LYS A 847 18.66 9.46 35.80
N GLY A 848 17.62 9.71 36.61
CA GLY A 848 16.58 10.72 36.36
C GLY A 848 15.24 10.17 35.86
N ILE A 849 15.09 8.86 35.71
CA ILE A 849 13.82 8.24 35.33
C ILE A 849 12.89 8.14 36.55
N ASN A 850 11.70 8.71 36.39
CA ASN A 850 10.65 8.76 37.41
C ASN A 850 9.53 7.75 37.11
N ILE A 851 9.17 6.95 38.11
CA ILE A 851 8.08 5.97 38.06
C ILE A 851 6.94 6.48 38.96
N SER A 852 5.73 6.58 38.42
CA SER A 852 4.54 6.96 39.19
C SER A 852 3.86 5.72 39.75
N ILE A 853 3.46 5.71 41.03
CA ILE A 853 2.81 4.56 41.68
C ILE A 853 1.28 4.72 41.72
N GLY A 854 0.74 5.84 41.24
CA GLY A 854 -0.70 6.12 41.20
C GLY A 854 -1.43 5.46 40.02
N GLU A 855 -2.06 6.26 39.16
CA GLU A 855 -2.85 5.78 38.02
C GLU A 855 -2.04 4.88 37.06
N GLU A 856 -0.75 5.16 36.84
CA GLU A 856 0.11 4.31 35.99
C GLU A 856 0.19 2.85 36.49
N PHE A 857 0.24 2.64 37.81
CA PHE A 857 0.27 1.29 38.37
C PHE A 857 -1.11 0.62 38.35
N LEU A 858 -2.18 1.39 38.54
CA LEU A 858 -3.54 0.87 38.39
C LEU A 858 -3.78 0.37 36.96
N GLU A 859 -3.42 1.17 35.95
CA GLU A 859 -3.52 0.80 34.54
C GLU A 859 -2.68 -0.45 34.23
N PHE A 860 -1.49 -0.57 34.82
CA PHE A 860 -0.67 -1.77 34.71
C PHE A 860 -1.38 -3.01 35.27
N MET A 861 -1.92 -2.95 36.50
CA MET A 861 -2.65 -4.08 37.09
C MET A 861 -3.92 -4.42 36.30
N MET A 862 -4.58 -3.40 35.75
CA MET A 862 -5.72 -3.60 34.87
C MET A 862 -5.32 -4.44 33.66
N ASN A 863 -4.21 -4.10 33.00
CA ASN A 863 -3.75 -4.82 31.81
C ASN A 863 -3.11 -6.18 32.12
N SER A 864 -2.45 -6.33 33.28
CA SER A 864 -1.71 -7.54 33.61
C SER A 864 -2.61 -8.65 34.20
N VAL A 865 -3.58 -8.31 35.06
CA VAL A 865 -4.36 -9.29 35.84
C VAL A 865 -5.87 -9.06 35.76
N MET A 866 -6.37 -7.82 35.89
CA MET A 866 -7.82 -7.59 36.08
C MET A 866 -8.60 -7.75 34.77
N ARG A 867 -8.08 -7.22 33.66
CA ARG A 867 -8.61 -7.39 32.30
C ARG A 867 -8.12 -8.72 31.72
N GLY A 868 -8.65 -9.82 32.28
CA GLY A 868 -8.18 -11.19 31.99
C GLY A 868 -8.24 -11.60 30.52
N LEU A 869 -9.10 -10.97 29.70
CA LEU A 869 -9.19 -11.27 28.26
C LEU A 869 -7.96 -10.78 27.50
N GLY A 870 -7.14 -9.88 28.06
CA GLY A 870 -5.86 -9.45 27.48
C GLY A 870 -4.83 -10.57 27.37
N ARG A 871 -5.07 -11.71 28.03
CA ARG A 871 -4.23 -12.93 27.98
C ARG A 871 -4.72 -13.96 26.97
N LEU A 872 -5.70 -13.59 26.15
CA LEU A 872 -6.23 -14.43 25.08
C LEU A 872 -5.60 -14.04 23.76
N LEU A 873 -5.30 -15.05 22.95
CA LEU A 873 -4.80 -14.91 21.60
C LEU A 873 -5.84 -15.53 20.65
N PRO A 874 -6.59 -14.73 19.88
CA PRO A 874 -7.59 -15.25 18.96
C PRO A 874 -6.94 -15.93 17.76
N ARG A 875 -7.15 -17.23 17.62
CA ARG A 875 -6.79 -18.04 16.46
C ARG A 875 -8.02 -18.25 15.60
N PRO A 876 -8.12 -17.67 14.38
CA PRO A 876 -9.25 -17.96 13.51
C PRO A 876 -9.27 -19.47 13.22
N THR A 877 -10.46 -20.08 13.23
CA THR A 877 -10.61 -21.51 12.92
C THR A 877 -11.47 -21.74 11.69
N ARG A 878 -12.62 -21.07 11.62
CA ARG A 878 -13.51 -21.17 10.46
C ARG A 878 -14.42 -19.96 10.28
N ALA A 879 -14.87 -19.76 9.04
CA ALA A 879 -15.96 -18.85 8.71
C ALA A 879 -16.97 -19.55 7.80
N TYR A 880 -18.26 -19.26 8.02
CA TYR A 880 -19.35 -19.75 7.18
C TYR A 880 -20.04 -18.58 6.50
N LEU A 881 -20.26 -18.72 5.20
CA LEU A 881 -21.03 -17.76 4.39
C LEU A 881 -22.17 -18.47 3.67
N ARG A 882 -23.22 -17.72 3.32
CA ARG A 882 -24.39 -18.24 2.60
C ARG A 882 -24.71 -17.38 1.39
N ASP A 883 -25.11 -18.03 0.29
CA ASP A 883 -25.77 -17.32 -0.82
C ASP A 883 -27.26 -17.11 -0.44
N PRO A 884 -27.75 -15.87 -0.28
CA PRO A 884 -29.15 -15.61 0.07
C PRO A 884 -30.14 -16.12 -0.98
N LYS A 885 -29.71 -16.29 -2.24
CA LYS A 885 -30.55 -16.81 -3.33
C LYS A 885 -30.65 -18.33 -3.31
N VAL A 886 -29.67 -19.02 -2.73
CA VAL A 886 -29.63 -20.49 -2.62
C VAL A 886 -29.27 -20.86 -1.17
N PRO A 887 -30.24 -20.89 -0.24
CA PRO A 887 -29.96 -21.03 1.19
C PRO A 887 -29.24 -22.33 1.60
N GLY A 888 -29.32 -23.39 0.79
CA GLY A 888 -28.57 -24.63 1.00
C GLY A 888 -27.08 -24.53 0.66
N LEU A 889 -26.67 -23.50 -0.11
CA LEU A 889 -25.30 -23.20 -0.48
C LEU A 889 -24.56 -22.48 0.63
N ILE A 890 -23.63 -23.22 1.20
CA ILE A 890 -22.79 -22.77 2.30
C ILE A 890 -21.34 -22.85 1.84
N TYR A 891 -20.66 -21.74 2.05
CA TYR A 891 -19.22 -21.62 1.87
C TYR A 891 -18.55 -21.86 3.22
N LEU A 892 -17.49 -22.66 3.20
CA LEU A 892 -16.65 -22.89 4.36
C LEU A 892 -15.27 -22.33 4.07
N VAL A 893 -14.80 -21.48 4.97
CA VAL A 893 -13.41 -21.05 5.03
C VAL A 893 -12.78 -21.67 6.26
N THR A 894 -11.67 -22.37 6.12
CA THR A 894 -10.90 -22.92 7.24
C THR A 894 -9.54 -22.24 7.34
N TYR A 895 -9.06 -22.13 8.58
CA TYR A 895 -7.81 -21.47 8.92
C TYR A 895 -6.94 -22.46 9.69
N GLU A 896 -5.77 -22.77 9.14
CA GLU A 896 -4.79 -23.71 9.73
C GLU A 896 -3.47 -22.98 9.92
N ILE A 897 -2.91 -23.04 11.13
CA ILE A 897 -1.67 -22.33 11.49
C ILE A 897 -0.58 -23.37 11.76
N GLU A 898 0.51 -23.32 10.98
CA GLU A 898 1.70 -24.18 11.12
C GLU A 898 2.97 -23.33 11.00
N ASP A 899 3.91 -23.41 11.94
CA ASP A 899 5.27 -22.84 11.84
C ASP A 899 5.36 -21.41 11.24
N CYS A 900 4.52 -20.48 11.71
CA CYS A 900 4.42 -19.07 11.24
C CYS A 900 3.85 -18.89 9.81
N GLU A 901 3.15 -19.91 9.32
CA GLU A 901 2.35 -19.89 8.10
C GLU A 901 0.87 -20.06 8.46
N LEU A 902 0.02 -19.20 7.93
CA LEU A 902 -1.44 -19.33 7.97
C LEU A 902 -1.92 -19.82 6.60
N THR A 903 -2.51 -21.02 6.58
CA THR A 903 -3.19 -21.59 5.42
C THR A 903 -4.68 -21.32 5.52
N VAL A 904 -5.21 -20.59 4.54
CA VAL A 904 -6.65 -20.29 4.41
C VAL A 904 -7.19 -21.11 3.25
N THR A 905 -8.10 -22.03 3.54
CA THR A 905 -8.77 -22.86 2.53
C THR A 905 -10.20 -22.38 2.36
N ILE A 906 -10.59 -22.04 1.15
CA ILE A 906 -11.93 -21.57 0.78
C ILE A 906 -12.59 -22.62 -0.10
N GLY A 907 -13.85 -22.96 0.17
CA GLY A 907 -14.64 -23.80 -0.72
C GLY A 907 -16.15 -23.72 -0.47
N ASN A 908 -16.93 -24.40 -1.32
CA ASN A 908 -18.37 -24.52 -1.18
C ASN A 908 -18.88 -25.97 -1.32
N ASN A 909 -20.13 -26.22 -0.93
CA ASN A 909 -20.76 -27.54 -0.98
C ASN A 909 -21.63 -27.80 -2.23
N TYR A 910 -21.57 -26.97 -3.26
CA TYR A 910 -22.49 -26.98 -4.41
C TYR A 910 -22.61 -28.34 -5.10
N LEU A 911 -21.50 -28.93 -5.55
CA LEU A 911 -21.52 -30.23 -6.26
C LEU A 911 -21.91 -31.40 -5.36
N LYS A 912 -21.85 -31.20 -4.04
CA LYS A 912 -22.16 -32.21 -3.02
C LYS A 912 -23.60 -32.12 -2.52
N MET A 913 -24.38 -31.12 -2.93
CA MET A 913 -25.81 -31.02 -2.57
C MET A 913 -26.67 -32.08 -3.26
N ASP A 914 -26.36 -32.42 -4.52
CA ASP A 914 -27.17 -33.32 -5.34
C ASP A 914 -26.95 -34.82 -5.04
N GLY A 915 -26.02 -35.14 -4.14
CA GLY A 915 -25.75 -36.50 -3.66
C GLY A 915 -26.68 -37.00 -2.55
N GLY A 916 -27.61 -36.17 -2.07
CA GLY A 916 -28.54 -36.49 -0.98
C GLY A 916 -30.00 -36.51 -1.42
N ASN A 917 -30.39 -37.53 -2.18
CA ASN A 917 -31.79 -37.96 -2.31
C ASN A 917 -32.00 -39.29 -1.59
#